data_AF-A0A8H5Z5C0-F1
#
_entry.id   AF-A0A8H5Z5C0-F1
#
_cell.length_a   1.000
_cell.length_b   1.000
_cell.length_c   1.000
_cell.angle_alpha   90.00
_cell.angle_beta   90.00
_cell.angle_gamma   90.00
#
_symmetry.space_group_name_H-M   'P 1'
#
loop_
_entity.id
_entity.type
_entity.pdbx_description
1 polymer ?
#
loop_
_entity_poly.entity_id
_entity_poly.type
_entity_poly.pdbx_seq_one_letter_code
_entity_poly.pdbx_strand_id
1 'polypeptide(L)'
;MCAVEDWCGDNAKVDDTYSKAGTSGINVASDKTIIGVGNKGIIKGKGLRFVNVKNIIIQNIHITNLNPQYVWGGDAFTFSGTSKIWVDHYVSAWSSALRLWPRQEHWYHPLQNHIDGRAQWSAGCDGYHYWTIEMVGQGDQITLQNNLIEHTAGRGPALSATTFLHAVSNVWRDINGHAIKGDTAGKGLFEGNVFQNVKQVVVPDFKGQLNSCPDNAAASATQQYLGRVCQGNIFILSDSTSDNIVYPTHMIDNVSVLKFLVMAWTMRFNDVLNADKLYESLSELLTIGDWKKLGGRLRHGHNKRGALEVHVPTTYTNERSAVSYSHQHYDISIEEHNSSKLLPKASSRPSNFPGASGPRDFGISPGAPASLKDYTSRDVPMIGLHIITFQDATLVTITWPHVLFDAVGFSHLIQAWSAVLAGHKERVPNIIGGEDDVLYDLGDISQAGPQYAASEARILSGIAFILFVIRMLWIILTQPTVESRIICLPKDVVDKLHQRALQDIKEENSGHDDPWVSPSDAILAWLTRALVDPSKAPRPISMTTPIDARTRLSHLQNADGVYVQNMILGSFVNIVPNDFRGPLGKQALVSRQGLLQQLDESNLIGILQLFRKRWDVGKTRAPIFAAPGSQLLVTNNRLKIDLFTAADFGPAVIQASKDQQRKNHPGRPVHHYASSLNPGITMRNFINIHTRDLEGNYWLSGFFTPRKWSRIEEGFKELQ
;
A
#
# COMPACT_ATOMS: atom_id res chain seq x y z
N MET A 1 29.83 -12.56 -32.49
CA MET A 1 30.58 -12.23 -33.72
C MET A 1 31.24 -10.88 -33.51
N CYS A 2 32.58 -10.81 -33.57
CA CYS A 2 33.34 -9.57 -33.45
C CYS A 2 33.75 -9.11 -34.85
N ALA A 3 33.51 -7.84 -35.18
CA ALA A 3 33.72 -7.28 -36.51
C ALA A 3 35.12 -6.65 -36.68
N VAL A 4 35.82 -7.09 -37.73
CA VAL A 4 36.53 -6.34 -38.81
C VAL A 4 37.62 -5.27 -38.51
N GLU A 5 37.96 -4.89 -37.27
CA GLU A 5 39.18 -4.07 -37.02
C GLU A 5 39.98 -4.51 -35.77
N ASP A 6 41.27 -4.12 -35.70
CA ASP A 6 42.39 -4.58 -34.85
C ASP A 6 42.21 -4.48 -33.29
N TRP A 7 40.98 -4.48 -32.78
CA TRP A 7 40.66 -4.36 -31.36
C TRP A 7 40.50 -5.69 -30.61
N CYS A 8 40.62 -6.83 -31.29
CA CYS A 8 40.34 -8.14 -30.70
C CYS A 8 41.52 -8.80 -29.96
N GLY A 9 42.68 -8.15 -29.84
CA GLY A 9 43.88 -8.77 -29.29
C GLY A 9 44.21 -10.07 -30.04
N ASP A 10 44.39 -11.17 -29.31
CA ASP A 10 44.76 -12.49 -29.86
C ASP A 10 43.57 -13.32 -30.38
N ASN A 11 42.34 -12.79 -30.39
CA ASN A 11 41.18 -13.56 -30.85
C ASN A 11 41.17 -13.73 -32.38
N ALA A 12 40.61 -14.84 -32.85
CA ALA A 12 40.53 -15.19 -34.27
C ALA A 12 39.81 -14.11 -35.09
N LYS A 13 40.48 -13.61 -36.13
CA LYS A 13 39.89 -12.69 -37.12
C LYS A 13 38.88 -13.47 -37.98
N VAL A 14 37.75 -12.84 -38.29
CA VAL A 14 36.70 -13.39 -39.14
C VAL A 14 36.56 -12.51 -40.38
N ASP A 15 36.49 -13.14 -41.55
CA ASP A 15 36.20 -12.45 -42.81
C ASP A 15 34.69 -12.20 -42.91
N ASP A 16 34.31 -10.93 -43.05
CA ASP A 16 32.91 -10.50 -43.09
C ASP A 16 32.63 -9.66 -44.35
N THR A 17 31.42 -9.79 -44.90
CA THR A 17 30.93 -8.94 -45.99
C THR A 17 29.92 -7.92 -45.45
N TYR A 18 30.16 -6.63 -45.71
CA TYR A 18 29.30 -5.54 -45.26
C TYR A 18 29.09 -4.49 -46.36
N SER A 19 28.01 -3.71 -46.24
CA SER A 19 27.76 -2.60 -47.15
C SER A 19 28.62 -1.39 -46.76
N LYS A 20 29.49 -0.96 -47.67
CA LYS A 20 30.24 0.33 -47.54
C LYS A 20 29.32 1.55 -47.45
N ALA A 21 28.06 1.42 -47.86
CA ALA A 21 27.10 2.51 -47.76
C ALA A 21 26.77 2.85 -46.31
N GLY A 22 26.72 1.87 -45.41
CA GLY A 22 26.39 2.07 -44.00
C GLY A 22 27.49 2.78 -43.21
N THR A 23 28.76 2.52 -43.54
CA THR A 23 29.92 3.08 -42.82
C THR A 23 30.20 4.56 -43.14
N SER A 24 29.41 5.19 -44.02
CA SER A 24 29.55 6.60 -44.40
C SER A 24 28.18 7.28 -44.49
N GLY A 25 27.93 8.28 -43.65
CA GLY A 25 26.70 9.07 -43.71
C GLY A 25 26.64 10.01 -44.92
N ILE A 26 25.43 10.41 -45.33
CA ILE A 26 25.18 11.45 -46.34
C ILE A 26 25.55 12.81 -45.74
N ASN A 27 26.51 13.52 -46.34
CA ASN A 27 26.87 14.86 -45.87
C ASN A 27 25.72 15.84 -46.13
N VAL A 28 25.25 16.49 -45.07
CA VAL A 28 24.21 17.53 -45.15
C VAL A 28 24.86 18.89 -44.90
N ALA A 29 24.65 19.83 -45.82
CA ALA A 29 25.15 21.21 -45.71
C ALA A 29 24.31 22.04 -44.72
N SER A 30 24.83 23.20 -44.29
CA SER A 30 24.09 24.16 -43.47
C SER A 30 22.79 24.64 -44.13
N ASP A 31 21.86 25.13 -43.31
CA ASP A 31 20.61 25.75 -43.74
C ASP A 31 19.76 24.78 -44.57
N LYS A 32 19.45 23.62 -43.97
CA LYS A 32 18.68 22.54 -44.60
C LYS A 32 17.54 22.08 -43.70
N THR A 33 16.43 21.77 -44.35
CA THR A 33 15.27 21.17 -43.70
C THR A 33 14.94 19.88 -44.44
N ILE A 34 15.02 18.74 -43.75
CA ILE A 34 14.73 17.41 -44.27
C ILE A 34 13.44 16.94 -43.63
N ILE A 35 12.37 16.81 -44.41
CA ILE A 35 11.05 16.39 -43.92
C ILE A 35 10.62 15.14 -44.68
N GLY A 36 10.34 14.05 -43.96
CA GLY A 36 9.78 12.86 -44.58
C GLY A 36 8.29 12.99 -44.87
N VAL A 37 7.82 12.30 -45.90
CA VAL A 37 6.42 12.34 -46.33
C VAL A 37 5.65 11.18 -45.72
N GLY A 38 4.90 11.42 -44.66
CA GLY A 38 4.13 10.40 -43.95
C GLY A 38 5.01 9.21 -43.56
N ASN A 39 4.56 7.99 -43.87
CA ASN A 39 5.32 6.75 -43.63
C ASN A 39 6.36 6.41 -44.72
N LYS A 40 6.56 7.29 -45.72
CA LYS A 40 7.51 7.07 -46.83
C LYS A 40 8.88 7.68 -46.59
N GLY A 41 9.07 8.45 -45.51
CA GLY A 41 10.33 9.10 -45.16
C GLY A 41 11.41 8.13 -44.64
N ILE A 42 11.78 7.11 -45.41
CA ILE A 42 12.68 6.05 -44.97
C ILE A 42 14.04 6.15 -45.68
N ILE A 43 15.13 6.19 -44.90
CA ILE A 43 16.51 6.05 -45.38
C ILE A 43 17.02 4.67 -44.96
N LYS A 44 17.27 3.79 -45.94
CA LYS A 44 17.68 2.40 -45.69
C LYS A 44 19.17 2.23 -45.96
N GLY A 45 19.90 1.68 -45.00
CA GLY A 45 21.31 1.30 -45.15
C GLY A 45 22.30 2.46 -45.20
N LYS A 46 21.88 3.68 -44.82
CA LYS A 46 22.74 4.87 -44.78
C LYS A 46 22.23 5.88 -43.75
N GLY A 47 23.13 6.55 -43.06
CA GLY A 47 22.82 7.63 -42.11
C GLY A 47 23.04 9.03 -42.69
N LEU A 48 22.91 10.05 -41.85
CA LEU A 48 23.20 11.45 -42.17
C LEU A 48 24.42 11.95 -41.38
N ARG A 49 25.25 12.76 -42.02
CA ARG A 49 26.51 13.26 -41.45
C ARG A 49 26.54 14.79 -41.52
N PHE A 50 26.81 15.41 -40.38
CA PHE A 50 26.84 16.86 -40.18
C PHE A 50 28.21 17.24 -39.66
N VAL A 51 29.04 17.90 -40.49
CA VAL A 51 30.38 18.32 -40.09
C VAL A 51 30.63 19.77 -40.44
N ASN A 52 30.94 20.57 -39.42
CA ASN A 52 31.16 22.02 -39.56
C ASN A 52 29.97 22.75 -40.19
N VAL A 53 28.75 22.33 -39.84
CA VAL A 53 27.49 22.87 -40.38
C VAL A 53 26.57 23.37 -39.27
N LYS A 54 25.60 24.21 -39.64
CA LYS A 54 24.64 24.77 -38.70
C LYS A 54 23.25 24.92 -39.30
N ASN A 55 22.26 25.12 -38.42
CA ASN A 55 20.89 25.45 -38.79
C ASN A 55 20.25 24.37 -39.67
N ILE A 56 20.06 23.18 -39.10
CA ILE A 56 19.49 22.03 -39.81
C ILE A 56 18.29 21.50 -39.02
N ILE A 57 17.18 21.24 -39.73
CA ILE A 57 15.98 20.63 -39.18
C ILE A 57 15.76 19.28 -39.87
N ILE A 58 15.49 18.25 -39.10
CA ILE A 58 15.21 16.90 -39.56
C ILE A 58 13.91 16.47 -38.91
N GLN A 59 12.90 16.14 -39.71
CA GLN A 59 11.58 15.82 -39.21
C GLN A 59 10.95 14.62 -39.92
N ASN A 60 10.30 13.75 -39.15
CA ASN A 60 9.47 12.66 -39.67
C ASN A 60 10.25 11.71 -40.61
N ILE A 61 11.43 11.25 -40.18
CA ILE A 61 12.23 10.29 -40.95
C ILE A 61 12.50 9.01 -40.16
N HIS A 62 12.70 7.92 -40.88
CA HIS A 62 13.06 6.62 -40.34
C HIS A 62 14.37 6.16 -40.97
N ILE A 63 15.40 5.89 -40.15
CA ILE A 63 16.68 5.34 -40.63
C ILE A 63 16.83 3.91 -40.13
N THR A 64 17.04 2.97 -41.05
CA THR A 64 17.05 1.53 -40.75
C THR A 64 18.10 0.74 -41.56
N ASN A 65 18.40 -0.49 -41.12
CA ASN A 65 19.22 -1.48 -41.82
C ASN A 65 20.67 -1.04 -42.10
N LEU A 66 21.29 -0.37 -41.13
CA LEU A 66 22.69 0.06 -41.17
C LEU A 66 23.63 -1.10 -40.80
N ASN A 67 23.78 -2.06 -41.71
CA ASN A 67 24.59 -3.27 -41.49
C ASN A 67 24.31 -3.91 -40.11
N PRO A 68 23.05 -4.29 -39.84
CA PRO A 68 22.55 -4.59 -38.50
C PRO A 68 23.29 -5.72 -37.76
N GLN A 69 23.97 -6.58 -38.51
CA GLN A 69 24.76 -7.69 -37.99
C GLN A 69 26.11 -7.28 -37.39
N TYR A 70 26.57 -6.03 -37.59
CA TYR A 70 27.90 -5.58 -37.16
C TYR A 70 27.82 -4.38 -36.20
N VAL A 71 28.67 -4.41 -35.17
CA VAL A 71 28.80 -3.33 -34.17
C VAL A 71 29.17 -1.98 -34.82
N TRP A 72 29.99 -2.01 -35.88
CA TRP A 72 30.42 -0.84 -36.64
C TRP A 72 29.63 -0.65 -37.94
N GLY A 73 28.35 -1.06 -37.92
CA GLY A 73 27.51 -1.09 -39.11
C GLY A 73 27.20 0.27 -39.73
N GLY A 74 27.35 1.35 -38.95
CA GLY A 74 27.12 2.73 -39.35
C GLY A 74 26.25 3.48 -38.34
N ASP A 75 26.35 4.81 -38.37
CA ASP A 75 25.56 5.69 -37.48
C ASP A 75 24.36 6.27 -38.23
N ALA A 76 23.20 6.34 -37.58
CA ALA A 76 22.01 7.00 -38.10
C ALA A 76 22.26 8.49 -38.32
N PHE A 77 22.89 9.13 -37.34
CA PHE A 77 23.33 10.50 -37.42
C PHE A 77 24.72 10.63 -36.80
N THR A 78 25.59 11.36 -37.48
CA THR A 78 26.94 11.73 -37.00
C THR A 78 27.07 13.24 -37.00
N PHE A 79 27.45 13.82 -35.86
CA PHE A 79 27.59 15.26 -35.69
C PHE A 79 29.03 15.59 -35.29
N SER A 80 29.64 16.62 -35.87
CA SER A 80 30.98 17.11 -35.49
C SER A 80 31.13 18.59 -35.81
N GLY A 81 31.42 19.41 -34.80
CA GLY A 81 31.58 20.86 -34.98
C GLY A 81 30.32 21.56 -35.49
N THR A 82 29.13 21.15 -35.02
CA THR A 82 27.84 21.60 -35.55
C THR A 82 27.02 22.39 -34.55
N SER A 83 26.18 23.32 -35.03
CA SER A 83 25.31 24.12 -34.16
C SER A 83 23.88 24.28 -34.66
N LYS A 84 22.91 24.42 -33.74
CA LYS A 84 21.49 24.62 -34.06
C LYS A 84 20.95 23.48 -34.94
N ILE A 85 21.02 22.26 -34.43
CA ILE A 85 20.49 21.08 -35.12
C ILE A 85 19.27 20.56 -34.36
N TRP A 86 18.15 20.39 -35.09
CA TRP A 86 16.89 19.92 -34.54
C TRP A 86 16.51 18.59 -35.22
N VAL A 87 16.31 17.54 -34.41
CA VAL A 87 15.82 16.23 -34.86
C VAL A 87 14.49 15.94 -34.16
N ASP A 88 13.42 15.85 -34.94
CA ASP A 88 12.05 15.72 -34.45
C ASP A 88 11.33 14.54 -35.12
N HIS A 89 10.59 13.73 -34.36
CA HIS A 89 9.85 12.57 -34.90
C HIS A 89 10.71 11.63 -35.76
N TYR A 90 11.91 11.31 -35.29
CA TYR A 90 12.76 10.26 -35.84
C TYR A 90 12.40 8.90 -35.25
N VAL A 91 12.38 7.87 -36.09
CA VAL A 91 12.25 6.47 -35.66
C VAL A 91 13.51 5.70 -36.03
N SER A 92 14.14 5.04 -35.06
CA SER A 92 15.17 4.03 -35.31
C SER A 92 14.57 2.63 -35.29
N ALA A 93 15.00 1.76 -36.19
CA ALA A 93 14.69 0.34 -36.10
C ALA A 93 15.83 -0.50 -36.70
N TRP A 94 16.06 -1.68 -36.10
CA TRP A 94 17.04 -2.68 -36.57
C TRP A 94 18.49 -2.15 -36.54
N SER A 95 18.97 -1.87 -35.31
CA SER A 95 20.39 -1.54 -35.01
C SER A 95 20.94 -0.37 -35.84
N SER A 96 20.28 0.79 -35.72
CA SER A 96 20.86 2.06 -36.13
C SER A 96 21.33 2.80 -34.89
N ALA A 97 22.65 2.81 -34.65
CA ALA A 97 23.27 3.53 -33.54
C ALA A 97 23.16 5.05 -33.79
N LEU A 98 22.80 5.84 -32.77
CA LEU A 98 22.93 7.31 -32.80
C LEU A 98 24.30 7.67 -32.20
N ARG A 99 25.20 8.26 -32.99
CA ARG A 99 26.56 8.60 -32.52
C ARG A 99 26.82 10.10 -32.66
N LEU A 100 26.72 10.82 -31.55
CA LEU A 100 26.97 12.27 -31.49
C LEU A 100 28.45 12.50 -31.16
N TRP A 101 29.17 13.19 -32.03
CA TRP A 101 30.58 13.59 -31.82
C TRP A 101 30.77 15.11 -31.84
N PRO A 102 29.99 15.92 -31.09
CA PRO A 102 30.11 17.36 -31.24
C PRO A 102 31.43 17.85 -30.61
N ARG A 103 31.99 18.90 -31.20
CA ARG A 103 33.18 19.56 -30.68
C ARG A 103 32.83 21.04 -30.67
N GLN A 104 32.69 21.57 -29.45
CA GLN A 104 32.43 22.96 -29.08
C GLN A 104 30.95 23.40 -29.09
N GLU A 105 30.69 24.37 -28.21
CA GLU A 105 29.46 24.65 -27.45
C GLU A 105 28.15 24.83 -28.23
N HIS A 106 27.33 23.79 -28.39
CA HIS A 106 26.16 23.92 -29.27
C HIS A 106 24.90 23.14 -28.86
N TRP A 107 23.75 23.77 -29.16
CA TRP A 107 22.37 23.40 -28.84
C TRP A 107 21.84 22.31 -29.77
N TYR A 108 21.46 21.15 -29.22
CA TYR A 108 20.88 20.01 -29.93
C TYR A 108 19.58 19.55 -29.25
N HIS A 109 18.47 19.47 -29.99
CA HIS A 109 17.15 19.14 -29.44
C HIS A 109 16.52 17.88 -30.09
N PRO A 110 16.86 16.66 -29.67
CA PRO A 110 16.08 15.48 -30.03
C PRO A 110 14.70 15.51 -29.36
N LEU A 111 13.65 15.66 -30.17
CA LEU A 111 12.26 15.76 -29.74
C LEU A 111 11.39 14.62 -30.31
N GLN A 112 10.56 13.99 -29.46
CA GLN A 112 9.53 13.03 -29.90
C GLN A 112 10.07 11.87 -30.76
N ASN A 113 11.32 11.46 -30.52
CA ASN A 113 11.92 10.35 -31.26
C ASN A 113 11.60 9.01 -30.59
N HIS A 114 11.45 7.97 -31.40
CA HIS A 114 11.31 6.59 -30.94
C HIS A 114 12.58 5.84 -31.30
N ILE A 115 13.35 5.51 -30.28
CA ILE A 115 14.57 4.72 -30.38
C ILE A 115 14.24 3.28 -29.98
N ASP A 116 13.97 2.43 -30.97
CA ASP A 116 13.68 1.00 -30.79
C ASP A 116 14.97 0.19 -30.91
N GLY A 117 15.36 -0.46 -29.81
CA GLY A 117 16.55 -1.30 -29.69
C GLY A 117 16.36 -2.77 -30.08
N ARG A 118 15.18 -3.19 -30.53
CA ARG A 118 14.95 -4.56 -31.02
C ARG A 118 15.90 -4.89 -32.17
N ALA A 119 16.76 -5.87 -31.95
CA ALA A 119 17.78 -6.27 -32.90
C ALA A 119 17.90 -7.79 -32.99
N GLN A 120 17.77 -8.32 -34.20
CA GLN A 120 18.03 -9.75 -34.47
C GLN A 120 19.49 -10.14 -34.14
N TRP A 121 20.41 -9.19 -34.28
CA TRP A 121 21.82 -9.33 -33.90
C TRP A 121 22.13 -8.36 -32.77
N SER A 122 22.47 -8.89 -31.59
CA SER A 122 22.71 -8.12 -30.37
C SER A 122 24.01 -8.59 -29.70
N ALA A 123 24.68 -7.67 -28.99
CA ALA A 123 25.93 -7.96 -28.30
C ALA A 123 25.76 -9.02 -27.19
N GLY A 124 24.60 -9.04 -26.53
CA GLY A 124 24.22 -10.02 -25.52
C GLY A 124 23.54 -11.29 -26.07
N CYS A 125 23.35 -11.39 -27.40
CA CYS A 125 22.58 -12.46 -28.04
C CYS A 125 21.16 -12.64 -27.47
N ASP A 126 20.55 -11.55 -27.03
CA ASP A 126 19.29 -11.50 -26.27
C ASP A 126 18.19 -10.66 -26.93
N GLY A 127 18.51 -9.99 -28.04
CA GLY A 127 17.59 -9.13 -28.79
C GLY A 127 17.74 -7.64 -28.51
N TYR A 128 18.61 -7.23 -27.57
CA TYR A 128 18.71 -5.85 -27.08
C TYR A 128 19.94 -5.12 -27.67
N HIS A 129 19.73 -3.97 -28.32
CA HIS A 129 20.83 -3.19 -28.88
C HIS A 129 21.59 -2.39 -27.82
N TYR A 130 22.94 -2.43 -27.84
CA TYR A 130 23.79 -1.82 -26.80
C TYR A 130 24.30 -0.40 -27.13
N TRP A 131 24.42 -0.02 -28.41
CA TRP A 131 25.03 1.26 -28.81
C TRP A 131 23.98 2.28 -29.23
N THR A 132 23.23 2.81 -28.26
CA THR A 132 22.04 3.62 -28.54
C THR A 132 22.35 5.09 -28.86
N ILE A 133 22.92 5.84 -27.92
CA ILE A 133 23.24 7.28 -28.00
C ILE A 133 24.61 7.53 -27.35
N GLU A 134 25.60 7.91 -28.14
CA GLU A 134 26.93 8.30 -27.63
C GLU A 134 27.09 9.83 -27.67
N MET A 135 27.42 10.45 -26.54
CA MET A 135 27.63 11.91 -26.36
C MET A 135 29.00 12.14 -25.72
N VAL A 136 29.98 12.54 -26.52
CA VAL A 136 31.40 12.60 -26.10
C VAL A 136 32.05 13.96 -26.40
N GLY A 137 31.26 15.01 -26.53
CA GLY A 137 31.77 16.31 -26.97
C GLY A 137 32.23 17.23 -25.86
N GLN A 138 33.09 18.17 -26.26
CA GLN A 138 33.71 19.15 -25.38
C GLN A 138 32.89 20.43 -25.37
N GLY A 139 32.24 20.73 -24.23
CA GLY A 139 31.41 21.92 -24.03
C GLY A 139 29.99 21.83 -24.60
N ASP A 140 29.56 20.66 -25.07
CA ASP A 140 28.25 20.50 -25.72
C ASP A 140 27.08 20.81 -24.80
N GLN A 141 25.99 21.35 -25.35
CA GLN A 141 24.75 21.63 -24.62
C GLN A 141 23.57 20.96 -25.32
N ILE A 142 23.08 19.87 -24.77
CA ILE A 142 22.09 19.00 -25.43
C ILE A 142 20.80 18.98 -24.62
N THR A 143 19.65 19.11 -25.27
CA THR A 143 18.32 18.94 -24.67
C THR A 143 17.60 17.74 -25.28
N LEU A 144 17.58 16.62 -24.59
CA LEU A 144 16.85 15.41 -24.96
C LEU A 144 15.44 15.47 -24.39
N GLN A 145 14.41 15.67 -25.22
CA GLN A 145 13.06 15.91 -24.73
C GLN A 145 11.99 15.01 -25.38
N ASN A 146 11.07 14.48 -24.59
CA ASN A 146 9.90 13.72 -25.05
C ASN A 146 10.22 12.47 -25.91
N ASN A 147 11.36 11.82 -25.71
CA ASN A 147 11.75 10.64 -26.48
C ASN A 147 11.31 9.34 -25.79
N LEU A 148 11.09 8.29 -26.59
CA LEU A 148 10.93 6.91 -26.12
C LEU A 148 12.19 6.12 -26.50
N ILE A 149 12.88 5.58 -25.51
CA ILE A 149 14.05 4.70 -25.66
C ILE A 149 13.66 3.35 -25.09
N GLU A 150 13.58 2.32 -25.93
CA GLU A 150 13.13 1.00 -25.46
C GLU A 150 13.92 -0.17 -26.01
N HIS A 151 13.90 -1.28 -25.26
CA HIS A 151 14.47 -2.56 -25.67
C HIS A 151 15.97 -2.47 -25.99
N THR A 152 16.73 -1.76 -25.15
CA THR A 152 18.19 -1.57 -25.28
C THR A 152 18.96 -2.20 -24.12
N ALA A 153 20.26 -2.39 -24.32
CA ALA A 153 21.16 -2.99 -23.31
C ALA A 153 22.15 -1.98 -22.69
N GLY A 154 22.34 -0.81 -23.30
CA GLY A 154 23.42 0.10 -22.92
C GLY A 154 23.36 1.46 -23.60
N ARG A 155 24.17 2.39 -23.10
CA ARG A 155 24.52 3.66 -23.78
C ARG A 155 23.33 4.46 -24.30
N GLY A 156 22.29 4.66 -23.50
CA GLY A 156 21.12 5.46 -23.89
C GLY A 156 20.84 6.61 -22.91
N PRO A 157 21.77 7.52 -22.58
CA PRO A 157 23.01 7.80 -23.32
C PRO A 157 24.31 7.37 -22.62
N ALA A 158 25.38 7.27 -23.41
CA ALA A 158 26.75 7.38 -22.93
C ALA A 158 27.16 8.86 -22.89
N LEU A 159 27.30 9.43 -21.70
CA LEU A 159 27.57 10.84 -21.42
C LEU A 159 29.00 11.03 -20.91
N SER A 160 29.84 11.65 -21.74
CA SER A 160 31.29 11.76 -21.53
C SER A 160 31.79 13.20 -21.82
N ALA A 161 33.12 13.36 -21.81
CA ALA A 161 33.86 14.60 -21.96
C ALA A 161 33.36 15.70 -21.02
N THR A 162 32.99 16.86 -21.54
CA THR A 162 32.42 17.98 -20.77
C THR A 162 31.02 18.33 -21.27
N THR A 163 30.32 17.35 -21.86
CA THR A 163 28.95 17.50 -22.36
C THR A 163 28.00 17.83 -21.22
N PHE A 164 27.11 18.80 -21.44
CA PHE A 164 26.00 19.17 -20.57
C PHE A 164 24.67 18.73 -21.20
N LEU A 165 24.02 17.74 -20.61
CA LEU A 165 22.76 17.17 -21.06
C LEU A 165 21.60 17.65 -20.17
N HIS A 166 20.50 18.06 -20.78
CA HIS A 166 19.21 18.23 -20.14
C HIS A 166 18.23 17.21 -20.73
N ALA A 167 17.86 16.20 -19.96
CA ALA A 167 16.91 15.17 -20.34
C ALA A 167 15.56 15.40 -19.63
N VAL A 168 14.53 15.75 -20.40
CA VAL A 168 13.21 16.10 -19.86
C VAL A 168 12.08 15.32 -20.51
N SER A 169 11.18 14.75 -19.68
CA SER A 169 9.96 14.07 -20.12
C SER A 169 10.17 12.90 -21.09
N ASN A 170 11.30 12.19 -21.00
CA ASN A 170 11.59 10.99 -21.78
C ASN A 170 11.10 9.72 -21.07
N VAL A 171 10.97 8.63 -21.83
CA VAL A 171 10.64 7.29 -21.33
C VAL A 171 11.75 6.32 -21.70
N TRP A 172 12.38 5.71 -20.71
CA TRP A 172 13.20 4.51 -20.84
C TRP A 172 12.35 3.30 -20.48
N ARG A 173 12.25 2.32 -21.39
CA ARG A 173 11.42 1.13 -21.16
C ARG A 173 12.16 -0.14 -21.54
N ASP A 174 12.10 -1.16 -20.68
CA ASP A 174 12.61 -2.50 -20.99
C ASP A 174 14.10 -2.43 -21.38
N ILE A 175 14.94 -2.12 -20.38
CA ILE A 175 16.38 -1.95 -20.57
C ILE A 175 17.07 -3.03 -19.75
N ASN A 176 17.60 -4.05 -20.41
CA ASN A 176 18.08 -5.26 -19.75
C ASN A 176 19.53 -5.18 -19.24
N GLY A 177 20.22 -4.06 -19.53
CA GLY A 177 21.56 -3.73 -19.03
C GLY A 177 21.55 -2.42 -18.27
N HIS A 178 22.09 -1.35 -18.87
CA HIS A 178 22.08 -0.02 -18.25
C HIS A 178 21.56 1.08 -19.19
N ALA A 179 20.90 2.10 -18.65
CA ALA A 179 20.46 3.25 -19.44
C ALA A 179 21.60 4.27 -19.62
N ILE A 180 22.15 4.79 -18.53
CA ILE A 180 23.12 5.89 -18.53
C ILE A 180 24.52 5.36 -18.20
N LYS A 181 25.50 5.73 -19.01
CA LYS A 181 26.92 5.50 -18.69
C LYS A 181 27.79 6.69 -19.03
N GLY A 182 29.06 6.67 -18.64
CA GLY A 182 30.01 7.75 -18.91
C GLY A 182 31.37 7.46 -18.30
N ASP A 183 32.43 7.85 -18.99
CA ASP A 183 33.82 7.53 -18.64
C ASP A 183 34.66 8.74 -18.17
N THR A 184 34.08 9.94 -18.23
CA THR A 184 34.77 11.22 -18.02
C THR A 184 33.82 12.24 -17.34
N ALA A 185 33.98 13.56 -17.54
CA ALA A 185 33.37 14.62 -16.72
C ALA A 185 31.99 15.12 -17.22
N GLY A 186 31.23 14.28 -17.93
CA GLY A 186 29.92 14.66 -18.48
C GLY A 186 28.91 15.03 -17.39
N LYS A 187 28.02 15.99 -17.68
CA LYS A 187 27.04 16.53 -16.73
C LYS A 187 25.61 16.38 -17.25
N GLY A 188 24.67 16.01 -16.39
CA GLY A 188 23.29 15.75 -16.80
C GLY A 188 22.25 16.23 -15.80
N LEU A 189 21.23 16.94 -16.25
CA LEU A 189 19.98 17.20 -15.52
C LEU A 189 18.86 16.32 -16.10
N PHE A 190 18.29 15.46 -15.27
CA PHE A 190 17.20 14.54 -15.63
C PHE A 190 15.95 14.91 -14.85
N GLU A 191 14.89 15.36 -15.52
CA GLU A 191 13.64 15.75 -14.87
C GLU A 191 12.38 15.25 -15.58
N GLY A 192 11.36 14.85 -14.80
CA GLY A 192 10.07 14.41 -15.32
C GLY A 192 10.13 13.16 -16.22
N ASN A 193 11.22 12.40 -16.21
CA ASN A 193 11.36 11.20 -17.03
C ASN A 193 10.74 9.96 -16.35
N VAL A 194 10.49 8.93 -17.14
CA VAL A 194 10.02 7.61 -16.67
C VAL A 194 11.05 6.54 -17.00
N PHE A 195 11.45 5.75 -16.01
CA PHE A 195 12.30 4.57 -16.15
C PHE A 195 11.49 3.32 -15.80
N GLN A 196 11.03 2.61 -16.82
CA GLN A 196 10.20 1.41 -16.70
C GLN A 196 10.99 0.16 -17.05
N ASN A 197 11.08 -0.82 -16.15
CA ASN A 197 11.80 -2.07 -16.34
C ASN A 197 13.26 -1.83 -16.79
N VAL A 198 13.94 -0.91 -16.11
CA VAL A 198 15.35 -0.58 -16.38
C VAL A 198 16.20 -1.27 -15.33
N LYS A 199 16.99 -2.28 -15.74
CA LYS A 199 17.81 -3.08 -14.82
C LYS A 199 18.80 -2.22 -14.04
N GLN A 200 19.43 -1.25 -14.71
CA GLN A 200 20.33 -0.31 -14.07
C GLN A 200 20.20 1.07 -14.73
N VAL A 201 19.83 2.10 -13.97
CA VAL A 201 19.61 3.43 -14.55
C VAL A 201 20.94 4.10 -14.86
N VAL A 202 21.90 4.08 -13.92
CA VAL A 202 23.24 4.65 -14.08
C VAL A 202 24.28 3.59 -13.72
N VAL A 203 25.37 3.49 -14.48
CA VAL A 203 26.50 2.61 -14.12
C VAL A 203 27.14 3.00 -12.78
N PRO A 204 27.51 2.04 -11.90
CA PRO A 204 28.07 2.33 -10.58
C PRO A 204 29.36 3.16 -10.61
N ASP A 205 30.13 3.05 -11.70
CA ASP A 205 31.42 3.70 -11.89
C ASP A 205 31.34 4.99 -12.71
N PHE A 206 30.15 5.58 -12.86
CA PHE A 206 29.94 6.82 -13.62
C PHE A 206 30.84 7.95 -13.10
N LYS A 207 31.66 8.54 -13.97
CA LYS A 207 32.68 9.54 -13.60
C LYS A 207 32.20 11.01 -13.66
N GLY A 208 31.00 11.25 -14.17
CA GLY A 208 30.42 12.59 -14.36
C GLY A 208 29.57 13.06 -13.18
N GLN A 209 28.73 14.08 -13.42
CA GLN A 209 27.77 14.61 -12.44
C GLN A 209 26.34 14.55 -12.97
N LEU A 210 25.44 13.91 -12.23
CA LEU A 210 24.02 13.83 -12.58
C LEU A 210 23.17 14.47 -11.50
N ASN A 211 22.12 15.18 -11.89
CA ASN A 211 21.06 15.63 -11.01
C ASN A 211 19.71 15.08 -11.52
N SER A 212 19.00 14.36 -10.65
CA SER A 212 17.73 13.71 -10.95
C SER A 212 16.55 14.27 -10.15
N CYS A 213 16.79 15.31 -9.34
CA CYS A 213 15.82 15.90 -8.41
C CYS A 213 15.11 14.80 -7.57
N PRO A 214 15.87 14.03 -6.77
CA PRO A 214 15.40 12.78 -6.17
C PRO A 214 14.34 12.95 -5.09
N ASP A 215 14.26 14.12 -4.46
CA ASP A 215 13.31 14.44 -3.41
C ASP A 215 12.86 15.91 -3.47
N ASN A 216 11.87 16.26 -2.65
CA ASN A 216 11.31 17.62 -2.62
C ASN A 216 12.33 18.68 -2.19
N ALA A 217 13.28 18.36 -1.31
CA ALA A 217 14.29 19.32 -0.86
C ALA A 217 15.29 19.60 -2.00
N ALA A 218 15.77 18.56 -2.67
CA ALA A 218 16.62 18.66 -3.85
C ALA A 218 15.90 19.40 -5.00
N ALA A 219 14.62 19.09 -5.23
CA ALA A 219 13.79 19.76 -6.23
C ALA A 219 13.54 21.24 -5.92
N SER A 220 13.33 21.61 -4.64
CA SER A 220 13.21 23.01 -4.22
C SER A 220 14.55 23.75 -4.28
N ALA A 221 15.66 23.09 -3.96
CA ALA A 221 17.00 23.68 -4.03
C ALA A 221 17.41 24.09 -5.46
N THR A 222 16.81 23.49 -6.50
CA THR A 222 17.03 23.93 -7.88
C THR A 222 16.30 25.22 -8.24
N GLN A 223 15.31 25.67 -7.45
CA GLN A 223 14.47 26.82 -7.80
C GLN A 223 15.27 28.11 -8.00
N GLN A 224 16.30 28.34 -7.19
CA GLN A 224 17.19 29.48 -7.32
C GLN A 224 18.01 29.47 -8.62
N TYR A 225 18.24 28.29 -9.21
CA TYR A 225 19.04 28.12 -10.42
C TYR A 225 18.20 28.02 -11.69
N LEU A 226 17.05 27.33 -11.62
CA LEU A 226 16.17 27.07 -12.77
C LEU A 226 15.02 28.07 -12.90
N GLY A 227 14.76 28.91 -11.89
CA GLY A 227 13.59 29.77 -11.81
C GLY A 227 12.27 29.01 -11.56
N ARG A 228 12.33 27.70 -11.40
CA ARG A 228 11.20 26.80 -11.12
C ARG A 228 11.65 25.57 -10.33
N VAL A 229 10.70 24.91 -9.67
CA VAL A 229 10.93 23.63 -9.00
C VAL A 229 11.15 22.54 -10.06
N CYS A 230 12.23 21.79 -9.93
CA CYS A 230 12.54 20.66 -10.81
C CYS A 230 11.54 19.50 -10.59
N GLN A 231 11.22 18.75 -11.64
CA GLN A 231 10.30 17.61 -11.53
C GLN A 231 11.07 16.29 -11.34
N GLY A 232 10.74 15.53 -10.28
CA GLY A 232 11.35 14.22 -10.03
C GLY A 232 11.04 13.19 -11.12
N ASN A 233 11.93 12.20 -11.28
CA ASN A 233 11.74 11.09 -12.22
C ASN A 233 10.93 9.94 -11.60
N ILE A 234 10.23 9.17 -12.42
CA ILE A 234 9.40 8.02 -12.01
C ILE A 234 10.13 6.71 -12.34
N PHE A 235 10.24 5.80 -11.38
CA PHE A 235 10.80 4.46 -11.58
C PHE A 235 9.70 3.40 -11.45
N ILE A 236 9.54 2.54 -12.45
CA ILE A 236 8.57 1.45 -12.51
C ILE A 236 9.37 0.17 -12.75
N LEU A 237 9.80 -0.52 -11.71
CA LEU A 237 10.63 -1.73 -11.85
C LEU A 237 9.74 -2.96 -12.14
N SER A 238 10.14 -3.80 -13.10
CA SER A 238 9.77 -5.20 -13.12
C SER A 238 10.72 -5.93 -12.19
N ASP A 239 10.20 -6.33 -11.03
CA ASP A 239 10.65 -7.46 -10.22
C ASP A 239 12.14 -7.85 -10.38
N SER A 240 13.00 -7.25 -9.57
CA SER A 240 14.32 -7.81 -9.23
C SER A 240 14.15 -9.02 -8.29
N THR A 241 13.43 -10.06 -8.73
CA THR A 241 12.91 -11.16 -7.90
C THR A 241 13.68 -12.47 -8.03
N SER A 242 15.02 -12.46 -8.17
CA SER A 242 15.75 -13.74 -8.03
C SER A 242 15.86 -14.20 -6.57
N ASP A 243 15.73 -13.29 -5.58
CA ASP A 243 16.12 -13.59 -4.18
C ASP A 243 14.99 -13.39 -3.15
N ASN A 244 13.72 -13.30 -3.57
CA ASN A 244 12.58 -13.18 -2.65
C ASN A 244 11.84 -14.51 -2.48
N ILE A 245 11.43 -14.82 -1.25
CA ILE A 245 10.39 -15.82 -0.95
C ILE A 245 9.04 -15.15 -1.21
N VAL A 246 8.17 -15.79 -2.00
CA VAL A 246 6.86 -15.23 -2.35
C VAL A 246 5.78 -15.97 -1.56
N TYR A 247 5.11 -15.24 -0.67
CA TYR A 247 3.93 -15.70 0.04
C TYR A 247 2.65 -15.22 -0.67
N PRO A 248 1.61 -16.05 -0.80
CA PRO A 248 0.33 -15.62 -1.32
C PRO A 248 -0.44 -14.76 -0.30
N THR A 249 -1.30 -13.89 -0.82
CA THR A 249 -2.44 -13.37 -0.06
C THR A 249 -3.66 -14.21 -0.38
N HIS A 250 -4.44 -14.56 0.64
CA HIS A 250 -5.49 -15.57 0.53
C HIS A 250 -6.82 -14.99 0.05
N MET A 251 -7.81 -15.86 -0.17
CA MET A 251 -9.15 -15.48 -0.65
C MET A 251 -9.76 -14.34 0.18
N ILE A 252 -9.70 -14.44 1.51
CA ILE A 252 -10.29 -13.44 2.42
C ILE A 252 -9.44 -12.16 2.46
N ASP A 253 -8.11 -12.26 2.40
CA ASP A 253 -7.20 -11.11 2.36
C ASP A 253 -7.43 -10.24 1.11
N ASN A 254 -7.89 -10.85 0.02
CA ASN A 254 -8.15 -10.18 -1.25
C ASN A 254 -9.55 -9.56 -1.39
N VAL A 255 -10.40 -9.62 -0.35
CA VAL A 255 -11.69 -8.92 -0.38
C VAL A 255 -11.46 -7.42 -0.56
N SER A 256 -12.16 -6.83 -1.54
CA SER A 256 -11.83 -5.48 -2.04
C SER A 256 -11.83 -4.39 -0.96
N VAL A 257 -12.64 -4.52 0.08
CA VAL A 257 -12.70 -3.52 1.16
C VAL A 257 -11.40 -3.44 1.97
N LEU A 258 -10.72 -4.57 2.18
CA LEU A 258 -9.47 -4.64 2.95
C LEU A 258 -8.32 -3.98 2.20
N LYS A 259 -8.33 -4.07 0.87
CA LYS A 259 -7.36 -3.43 -0.02
C LYS A 259 -7.33 -1.90 0.10
N PHE A 260 -8.40 -1.26 0.58
CA PHE A 260 -8.44 0.19 0.76
C PHE A 260 -8.08 0.65 2.18
N LEU A 261 -7.94 -0.28 3.13
CA LEU A 261 -7.73 0.05 4.53
C LEU A 261 -6.25 -0.08 4.87
N VAL A 262 -5.69 1.00 5.42
CA VAL A 262 -4.40 0.97 6.11
C VAL A 262 -4.68 1.28 7.57
N MET A 263 -4.23 0.40 8.44
CA MET A 263 -4.49 0.46 9.87
C MET A 263 -3.29 1.03 10.61
N ALA A 264 -3.57 1.73 11.70
CA ALA A 264 -2.59 2.14 12.69
C ALA A 264 -3.12 1.83 14.08
N TRP A 265 -2.33 1.15 14.90
CA TRP A 265 -2.66 0.82 16.27
C TRP A 265 -1.63 1.43 17.20
N THR A 266 -2.06 2.33 18.06
CA THR A 266 -1.21 3.02 19.03
C THR A 266 -1.49 2.48 20.43
N MET A 267 -0.43 2.14 21.15
CA MET A 267 -0.43 1.72 22.55
C MET A 267 0.33 2.77 23.38
N ARG A 268 -0.27 3.22 24.48
CA ARG A 268 0.35 4.14 25.45
C ARG A 268 0.83 3.35 26.65
N PHE A 269 2.10 3.53 27.00
CA PHE A 269 2.73 3.05 28.21
C PHE A 269 3.03 4.24 29.12
N ASN A 270 2.81 4.09 30.42
CA ASN A 270 3.24 5.04 31.46
C ASN A 270 4.66 4.75 31.98
N ASP A 271 5.38 3.88 31.27
CA ASP A 271 6.79 3.55 31.48
C ASP A 271 7.62 4.08 30.30
N VAL A 272 8.89 4.41 30.53
CA VAL A 272 9.84 4.73 29.46
C VAL A 272 10.47 3.43 28.98
N LEU A 273 10.25 3.10 27.70
CA LEU A 273 10.71 1.86 27.09
C LEU A 273 11.91 2.10 26.16
N ASN A 274 12.79 1.12 26.05
CA ASN A 274 13.91 1.11 25.12
C ASN A 274 13.40 0.88 23.69
N ALA A 275 13.46 1.92 22.87
CA ALA A 275 12.94 1.90 21.50
C ALA A 275 13.71 0.95 20.57
N ASP A 276 15.04 0.84 20.74
CA ASP A 276 15.88 -0.05 19.92
C ASP A 276 15.59 -1.50 20.25
N LYS A 277 15.48 -1.86 21.53
CA LYS A 277 15.16 -3.22 21.96
C LYS A 277 13.79 -3.67 21.44
N LEU A 278 12.82 -2.76 21.38
CA LEU A 278 11.52 -3.00 20.78
C LEU A 278 11.65 -3.27 19.27
N TYR A 279 12.41 -2.45 18.55
CA TYR A 279 12.63 -2.62 17.11
C TYR A 279 13.38 -3.93 16.77
N GLU A 280 14.46 -4.22 17.49
CA GLU A 280 15.30 -5.41 17.29
C GLU A 280 14.50 -6.68 17.54
N SER A 281 13.76 -6.76 18.65
CA SER A 281 12.92 -7.94 18.97
C SER A 281 11.76 -8.14 17.99
N LEU A 282 11.15 -7.06 17.47
CA LEU A 282 10.13 -7.18 16.42
C LEU A 282 10.76 -7.68 15.12
N SER A 283 11.89 -7.12 14.72
CA SER A 283 12.61 -7.53 13.51
C SER A 283 13.06 -8.99 13.60
N GLU A 284 13.50 -9.42 14.78
CA GLU A 284 13.88 -10.80 15.05
C GLU A 284 12.71 -11.77 14.96
N LEU A 285 11.53 -11.42 15.51
CA LEU A 285 10.31 -12.23 15.35
C LEU A 285 10.04 -12.52 13.87
N LEU A 286 10.21 -11.52 13.00
CA LEU A 286 9.97 -11.65 11.56
C LEU A 286 11.03 -12.49 10.85
N THR A 287 11.99 -13.10 11.55
CA THR A 287 12.90 -14.11 10.98
C THR A 287 12.49 -15.55 11.33
N ILE A 288 11.53 -15.74 12.24
CA ILE A 288 11.17 -17.04 12.81
C ILE A 288 10.08 -17.70 11.98
N GLY A 289 10.41 -18.83 11.33
CA GLY A 289 9.43 -19.62 10.57
C GLY A 289 8.63 -18.75 9.59
N ASP A 290 7.32 -18.98 9.50
CA ASP A 290 6.46 -18.23 8.58
C ASP A 290 6.10 -16.81 9.03
N TRP A 291 6.53 -16.36 10.23
CA TRP A 291 6.40 -14.95 10.63
C TRP A 291 7.11 -14.01 9.66
N LYS A 292 8.11 -14.52 8.91
CA LYS A 292 8.77 -13.81 7.80
C LYS A 292 7.82 -13.24 6.76
N LYS A 293 6.63 -13.84 6.56
CA LYS A 293 5.56 -13.31 5.71
C LYS A 293 5.24 -11.86 6.09
N LEU A 294 5.15 -11.55 7.38
CA LEU A 294 4.76 -10.21 7.83
C LEU A 294 5.86 -9.15 7.59
N GLY A 295 7.12 -9.59 7.47
CA GLY A 295 8.25 -8.75 7.07
C GLY A 295 8.41 -8.60 5.56
N GLY A 296 7.40 -8.92 4.74
CA GLY A 296 7.46 -8.80 3.28
C GLY A 296 7.07 -7.44 2.71
N ARG A 297 7.02 -7.35 1.38
CA ARG A 297 6.56 -6.19 0.60
C ARG A 297 5.39 -6.60 -0.28
N LEU A 298 4.35 -5.80 -0.28
CA LEU A 298 3.12 -6.12 -1.00
C LEU A 298 3.29 -5.79 -2.49
N ARG A 299 3.01 -6.74 -3.37
CA ARG A 299 3.12 -6.59 -4.83
C ARG A 299 1.83 -7.03 -5.52
N HIS A 300 1.64 -6.52 -6.74
CA HIS A 300 0.66 -7.12 -7.64
C HIS A 300 1.23 -8.44 -8.14
N GLY A 301 0.55 -9.54 -7.83
CA GLY A 301 1.00 -10.85 -8.27
C GLY A 301 0.76 -11.07 -9.76
N HIS A 302 1.62 -11.90 -10.36
CA HIS A 302 1.49 -12.34 -11.76
C HIS A 302 0.60 -13.59 -11.90
N ASN A 303 -0.09 -13.98 -10.83
CA ASN A 303 -1.02 -15.10 -10.83
C ASN A 303 -2.22 -14.84 -11.75
N LYS A 304 -2.83 -15.92 -12.26
CA LYS A 304 -3.99 -15.89 -13.18
C LYS A 304 -5.19 -15.08 -12.65
N ARG A 305 -5.23 -14.81 -11.34
CA ARG A 305 -6.33 -14.12 -10.65
C ARG A 305 -6.03 -12.63 -10.38
N GLY A 306 -4.80 -12.15 -10.61
CA GLY A 306 -4.37 -10.80 -10.27
C GLY A 306 -4.41 -10.50 -8.76
N ALA A 307 -4.29 -11.53 -7.92
CA ALA A 307 -4.23 -11.42 -6.47
C ALA A 307 -2.92 -10.78 -6.02
N LEU A 308 -2.91 -10.15 -4.85
CA LEU A 308 -1.68 -9.57 -4.29
C LEU A 308 -0.74 -10.68 -3.81
N GLU A 309 0.55 -10.39 -3.79
CA GLU A 309 1.58 -11.28 -3.27
C GLU A 309 2.46 -10.54 -2.28
N VAL A 310 3.05 -11.28 -1.35
CA VAL A 310 3.96 -10.77 -0.34
C VAL A 310 5.36 -11.27 -0.67
N HIS A 311 6.22 -10.35 -1.07
CA HIS A 311 7.59 -10.63 -1.48
C HIS A 311 8.53 -10.37 -0.30
N VAL A 312 9.07 -11.44 0.26
CA VAL A 312 9.94 -11.41 1.45
C VAL A 312 11.39 -11.56 1.00
N PRO A 313 12.29 -10.62 1.33
CA PRO A 313 13.73 -10.83 1.13
C PRO A 313 14.20 -12.11 1.82
N THR A 314 15.04 -12.91 1.16
CA THR A 314 15.68 -14.08 1.78
C THR A 314 16.55 -13.71 2.99
N THR A 315 17.11 -12.50 2.99
CA THR A 315 17.80 -11.91 4.14
C THR A 315 17.42 -10.44 4.24
N TYR A 316 17.15 -9.95 5.46
CA TYR A 316 16.89 -8.53 5.71
C TYR A 316 18.22 -7.76 5.76
N THR A 317 18.27 -6.63 5.06
CA THR A 317 19.40 -5.68 5.11
C THR A 317 18.90 -4.32 5.60
N ASN A 318 19.79 -3.34 5.77
CA ASN A 318 19.38 -1.98 6.12
C ASN A 318 18.52 -1.33 5.03
N GLU A 319 18.79 -1.65 3.76
CA GLU A 319 18.03 -1.16 2.60
C GLU A 319 16.69 -1.88 2.47
N ARG A 320 16.62 -3.15 2.91
CA ARG A 320 15.41 -3.99 2.86
C ARG A 320 15.11 -4.59 4.23
N SER A 321 14.87 -3.74 5.23
CA SER A 321 14.57 -4.15 6.60
C SER A 321 13.23 -4.90 6.74
N ALA A 322 13.04 -5.69 7.80
CA ALA A 322 11.75 -6.38 8.04
C ALA A 322 10.62 -5.40 8.40
N VAL A 323 10.98 -4.26 8.99
CA VAL A 323 10.05 -3.25 9.53
C VAL A 323 10.56 -1.85 9.15
N SER A 324 9.64 -0.98 8.72
CA SER A 324 9.92 0.45 8.60
C SER A 324 9.95 1.06 10.02
N TYR A 325 11.10 1.53 10.49
CA TYR A 325 11.26 2.02 11.86
C TYR A 325 11.51 3.52 11.94
N SER A 326 10.86 4.17 12.91
CA SER A 326 11.20 5.54 13.30
C SER A 326 10.99 5.75 14.79
N HIS A 327 11.89 6.53 15.40
CA HIS A 327 11.87 6.87 16.81
C HIS A 327 11.97 8.37 17.00
N GLN A 328 11.16 8.90 17.91
CA GLN A 328 11.19 10.30 18.31
C GLN A 328 11.29 10.41 19.84
N HIS A 329 12.14 11.29 20.33
CA HIS A 329 12.30 11.58 21.75
C HIS A 329 11.90 13.02 22.08
N TYR A 330 11.25 13.19 23.22
CA TYR A 330 10.88 14.48 23.79
C TYR A 330 11.35 14.57 25.25
N ASP A 331 12.16 15.59 25.55
CA ASP A 331 12.66 15.89 26.90
C ASP A 331 11.62 16.58 27.80
N ILE A 332 10.35 16.16 27.72
CA ILE A 332 9.25 16.67 28.53
C ILE A 332 8.36 15.53 29.00
N SER A 333 7.48 15.80 29.98
CA SER A 333 6.36 14.90 30.29
C SER A 333 5.39 14.82 29.12
N ILE A 334 4.78 13.65 28.90
CA ILE A 334 3.72 13.50 27.90
C ILE A 334 2.57 14.49 28.12
N GLU A 335 2.26 14.87 29.36
CA GLU A 335 1.15 15.79 29.66
C GLU A 335 1.47 17.24 29.25
N GLU A 336 2.75 17.63 29.22
CA GLU A 336 3.20 18.95 28.77
C GLU A 336 3.16 19.11 27.24
N HIS A 337 3.22 18.00 26.51
CA HIS A 337 3.20 18.03 25.06
C HIS A 337 1.83 18.45 24.53
N ASN A 338 1.78 19.32 23.51
CA ASN A 338 0.52 19.87 22.98
C ASN A 338 -0.49 18.80 22.51
N SER A 339 -0.01 17.64 22.03
CA SER A 339 -0.85 16.53 21.60
C SER A 339 -1.51 15.78 22.77
N SER A 340 -1.08 15.96 24.02
CA SER A 340 -1.68 15.33 25.21
C SER A 340 -3.15 15.70 25.37
N LYS A 341 -3.51 16.93 24.99
CA LYS A 341 -4.88 17.45 24.98
C LYS A 341 -5.79 16.74 23.98
N LEU A 342 -5.20 16.05 22.99
CA LEU A 342 -5.92 15.29 21.97
C LEU A 342 -6.12 13.83 22.35
N LEU A 343 -5.35 13.32 23.34
CA LEU A 343 -5.50 11.96 23.80
C LEU A 343 -6.80 11.81 24.60
N PRO A 344 -7.66 10.82 24.27
CA PRO A 344 -8.88 10.60 25.03
C PRO A 344 -8.56 10.27 26.50
N LYS A 345 -9.29 10.91 27.43
CA LYS A 345 -9.15 10.67 28.87
C LYS A 345 -10.47 10.15 29.43
N ALA A 346 -10.40 9.14 30.29
CA ALA A 346 -11.59 8.65 30.98
C ALA A 346 -12.19 9.79 31.82
N SER A 347 -13.52 9.77 31.99
CA SER A 347 -14.23 10.67 32.88
C SER A 347 -15.34 9.92 33.60
N SER A 348 -15.91 10.51 34.65
CA SER A 348 -17.01 9.91 35.42
C SER A 348 -18.36 9.96 34.72
N ARG A 349 -18.43 10.57 33.52
CA ARG A 349 -19.66 10.70 32.72
C ARG A 349 -19.40 10.24 31.28
N PRO A 350 -20.44 9.84 30.53
CA PRO A 350 -20.31 9.59 29.10
C PRO A 350 -19.72 10.82 28.40
N SER A 351 -18.69 10.62 27.60
CA SER A 351 -17.95 11.69 26.92
C SER A 351 -17.53 11.25 25.52
N ASN A 352 -17.33 12.23 24.63
CA ASN A 352 -16.78 11.97 23.31
C ASN A 352 -15.60 12.90 23.00
N PHE A 353 -14.70 12.42 22.14
CA PHE A 353 -13.47 13.07 21.75
C PHE A 353 -13.36 13.03 20.22
N PRO A 354 -12.72 14.03 19.58
CA PRO A 354 -12.35 13.94 18.18
C PRO A 354 -11.66 12.61 17.90
N GLY A 355 -12.18 11.89 16.92
CA GLY A 355 -11.68 10.59 16.53
C GLY A 355 -10.66 10.72 15.42
N ALA A 356 -10.60 9.68 14.61
CA ALA A 356 -9.55 9.47 13.64
C ALA A 356 -9.62 10.42 12.41
N SER A 357 -10.42 11.48 12.44
CA SER A 357 -10.43 12.55 11.43
C SER A 357 -9.72 13.84 11.89
N GLY A 358 -9.10 13.83 13.08
CA GLY A 358 -8.26 14.90 13.65
C GLY A 358 -6.76 14.55 13.69
N PRO A 359 -5.88 15.36 14.34
CA PRO A 359 -4.43 15.44 14.07
C PRO A 359 -3.69 14.10 14.25
N ARG A 360 -3.61 13.32 13.18
CA ARG A 360 -2.95 12.01 13.12
C ARG A 360 -1.45 12.07 12.91
N ASP A 361 -0.87 13.27 12.90
CA ASP A 361 0.58 13.41 12.74
C ASP A 361 1.33 13.00 14.01
N PHE A 362 0.69 13.01 15.18
CA PHE A 362 1.44 12.82 16.41
C PHE A 362 1.90 11.37 16.64
N GLY A 363 1.15 10.35 16.20
CA GLY A 363 1.49 8.94 16.49
C GLY A 363 1.92 8.14 15.28
N ILE A 364 1.99 8.76 14.10
CA ILE A 364 2.27 8.11 12.81
C ILE A 364 3.56 8.69 12.26
N SER A 365 4.47 7.83 11.81
CA SER A 365 5.70 8.27 11.18
C SER A 365 5.42 9.17 9.97
N PRO A 366 6.13 10.31 9.81
CA PRO A 366 6.11 11.06 8.56
C PRO A 366 6.45 10.16 7.37
N GLY A 367 5.67 10.25 6.29
CA GLY A 367 5.87 9.44 5.08
C GLY A 367 5.40 7.98 5.17
N ALA A 368 4.75 7.58 6.27
CA ALA A 368 4.15 6.25 6.40
C ALA A 368 3.19 5.97 5.22
N PRO A 369 3.24 4.77 4.61
CA PRO A 369 2.32 4.40 3.54
C PRO A 369 0.85 4.51 4.02
N ALA A 370 0.00 5.14 3.21
CA ALA A 370 -1.40 5.40 3.58
C ALA A 370 -2.42 4.79 2.60
N SER A 371 -1.94 4.13 1.54
CA SER A 371 -2.77 3.49 0.52
C SER A 371 -2.15 2.20 -0.01
N LEU A 372 -2.96 1.35 -0.65
CA LEU A 372 -2.45 0.16 -1.36
C LEU A 372 -1.38 0.53 -2.39
N LYS A 373 -1.58 1.63 -3.13
CA LYS A 373 -0.63 2.11 -4.14
C LYS A 373 0.73 2.38 -3.51
N ASP A 374 0.76 3.00 -2.32
CA ASP A 374 2.02 3.30 -1.64
C ASP A 374 2.82 2.05 -1.28
N TYR A 375 2.12 0.95 -0.96
CA TYR A 375 2.74 -0.36 -0.69
C TYR A 375 3.14 -1.08 -1.98
N THR A 376 2.32 -1.02 -3.04
CA THR A 376 2.60 -1.77 -4.27
C THR A 376 3.58 -1.08 -5.20
N SER A 377 3.69 0.26 -5.17
CA SER A 377 4.60 1.02 -6.04
C SER A 377 5.96 1.33 -5.42
N ARG A 378 6.16 1.12 -4.12
CA ARG A 378 7.44 1.34 -3.42
C ARG A 378 7.94 0.03 -2.82
N ASP A 379 9.25 -0.15 -2.66
CA ASP A 379 9.80 -1.29 -1.91
C ASP A 379 9.82 -0.97 -0.41
N VAL A 380 8.62 -0.96 0.19
CA VAL A 380 8.42 -0.66 1.61
C VAL A 380 7.91 -1.89 2.36
N PRO A 381 8.45 -2.19 3.56
CA PRO A 381 7.89 -3.20 4.46
C PRO A 381 6.40 -2.98 4.74
N MET A 382 5.64 -4.05 4.87
CA MET A 382 4.21 -3.96 5.20
C MET A 382 3.95 -3.48 6.62
N ILE A 383 4.88 -3.72 7.56
CA ILE A 383 4.79 -3.26 8.95
C ILE A 383 5.66 -2.02 9.12
N GLY A 384 5.05 -0.95 9.64
CA GLY A 384 5.75 0.22 10.18
C GLY A 384 5.66 0.25 11.70
N LEU A 385 6.78 0.53 12.36
CA LEU A 385 6.90 0.74 13.80
C LEU A 385 7.35 2.18 14.05
N HIS A 386 6.51 2.95 14.72
CA HIS A 386 6.83 4.29 15.18
C HIS A 386 6.79 4.35 16.70
N ILE A 387 7.89 4.78 17.32
CA ILE A 387 8.00 4.89 18.77
C ILE A 387 8.23 6.35 19.16
N ILE A 388 7.50 6.81 20.16
CA ILE A 388 7.69 8.14 20.75
C ILE A 388 7.96 7.96 22.23
N THR A 389 9.07 8.51 22.70
CA THR A 389 9.49 8.45 24.11
C THR A 389 9.44 9.83 24.73
N PHE A 390 8.91 9.88 25.95
CA PHE A 390 8.88 11.04 26.84
C PHE A 390 9.68 10.72 28.11
N GLN A 391 9.81 11.68 29.02
CA GLN A 391 10.42 11.45 30.33
C GLN A 391 9.64 10.48 31.23
N ASP A 392 8.33 10.30 30.96
CA ASP A 392 7.39 9.57 31.80
C ASP A 392 6.45 8.63 31.04
N ALA A 393 6.61 8.47 29.73
CA ALA A 393 5.72 7.65 28.91
C ALA A 393 6.37 7.21 27.58
N THR A 394 5.79 6.17 26.99
CA THR A 394 6.12 5.72 25.64
C THR A 394 4.85 5.49 24.83
N LEU A 395 4.81 5.98 23.59
CA LEU A 395 3.82 5.57 22.60
C LEU A 395 4.46 4.61 21.61
N VAL A 396 3.81 3.47 21.37
CA VAL A 396 4.23 2.49 20.38
C VAL A 396 3.11 2.35 19.36
N THR A 397 3.39 2.70 18.11
CA THR A 397 2.43 2.59 17.01
C THR A 397 2.89 1.60 15.96
N ILE A 398 2.01 0.67 15.59
CA ILE A 398 2.20 -0.22 14.45
C ILE A 398 1.25 0.18 13.33
N THR A 399 1.77 0.30 12.10
CA THR A 399 0.98 0.55 10.88
C THR A 399 1.09 -0.61 9.90
N TRP A 400 -0.02 -1.00 9.27
CA TRP A 400 -0.03 -2.08 8.27
C TRP A 400 -1.19 -1.94 7.25
N PRO A 401 -1.05 -2.47 6.02
CA PRO A 401 -2.20 -2.62 5.12
C PRO A 401 -3.10 -3.74 5.64
N HIS A 402 -4.42 -3.52 5.71
CA HIS A 402 -5.35 -4.49 6.30
C HIS A 402 -5.38 -5.85 5.56
N VAL A 403 -4.87 -5.91 4.33
CA VAL A 403 -4.61 -7.15 3.59
C VAL A 403 -3.75 -8.14 4.37
N LEU A 404 -2.90 -7.66 5.30
CA LEU A 404 -1.95 -8.50 6.02
C LEU A 404 -2.60 -9.36 7.11
N PHE A 405 -3.40 -8.73 7.99
CA PHE A 405 -4.12 -9.41 9.07
C PHE A 405 -5.24 -8.54 9.67
N ASP A 406 -6.15 -9.21 10.38
CA ASP A 406 -7.19 -8.58 11.18
C ASP A 406 -6.73 -8.26 12.62
N ALA A 407 -7.65 -7.79 13.46
CA ALA A 407 -7.34 -7.37 14.82
C ALA A 407 -6.91 -8.55 15.75
N VAL A 408 -7.35 -9.78 15.47
CA VAL A 408 -6.94 -10.97 16.22
C VAL A 408 -5.54 -11.40 15.78
N GLY A 409 -5.28 -11.39 14.47
CA GLY A 409 -3.93 -11.58 13.93
C GLY A 409 -2.92 -10.57 14.48
N PHE A 410 -3.32 -9.30 14.61
CA PHE A 410 -2.52 -8.28 15.29
C PHE A 410 -2.22 -8.65 16.75
N SER A 411 -3.22 -9.15 17.49
CA SER A 411 -3.00 -9.59 18.88
C SER A 411 -1.97 -10.73 18.97
N HIS A 412 -1.99 -11.68 18.02
CA HIS A 412 -0.99 -12.74 17.95
C HIS A 412 0.41 -12.20 17.66
N LEU A 413 0.54 -11.21 16.77
CA LEU A 413 1.81 -10.52 16.55
C LEU A 413 2.36 -9.91 17.84
N ILE A 414 1.52 -9.19 18.60
CA ILE A 414 1.93 -8.55 19.85
C ILE A 414 2.34 -9.59 20.91
N GLN A 415 1.63 -10.73 21.02
CA GLN A 415 1.99 -11.81 21.95
C GLN A 415 3.34 -12.45 21.58
N ALA A 416 3.52 -12.79 20.31
CA ALA A 416 4.77 -13.38 19.82
C ALA A 416 5.94 -12.40 19.95
N TRP A 417 5.71 -11.11 19.69
CA TRP A 417 6.71 -10.07 19.87
C TRP A 417 7.13 -9.93 21.34
N SER A 418 6.16 -9.94 22.26
CA SER A 418 6.46 -9.93 23.71
C SER A 418 7.30 -11.14 24.14
N ALA A 419 7.05 -12.32 23.56
CA ALA A 419 7.85 -13.52 23.83
C ALA A 419 9.31 -13.37 23.35
N VAL A 420 9.52 -12.89 22.12
CA VAL A 420 10.88 -12.65 21.58
C VAL A 420 11.60 -11.57 22.37
N LEU A 421 10.92 -10.48 22.72
CA LEU A 421 11.47 -9.40 23.55
C LEU A 421 11.92 -9.90 24.94
N ALA A 422 11.25 -10.91 25.49
CA ALA A 422 11.62 -11.58 26.72
C ALA A 422 12.72 -12.66 26.56
N GLY A 423 13.22 -12.88 25.34
CA GLY A 423 14.22 -13.91 25.03
C GLY A 423 13.64 -15.32 24.90
N HIS A 424 12.32 -15.48 24.83
CA HIS A 424 11.61 -16.75 24.80
C HIS A 424 11.13 -17.13 23.39
N LYS A 425 12.07 -17.28 22.45
CA LYS A 425 11.76 -17.60 21.04
C LYS A 425 11.07 -18.94 20.88
N GLU A 426 11.32 -19.88 21.79
CA GLU A 426 10.67 -21.19 21.87
C GLU A 426 9.16 -21.11 22.13
N ARG A 427 8.66 -19.95 22.59
CA ARG A 427 7.22 -19.71 22.83
C ARG A 427 6.52 -19.06 21.64
N VAL A 428 7.25 -18.75 20.55
CA VAL A 428 6.65 -18.19 19.34
C VAL A 428 5.88 -19.31 18.62
N PRO A 429 4.55 -19.20 18.46
CA PRO A 429 3.77 -20.24 17.81
C PRO A 429 4.04 -20.26 16.29
N ASN A 430 3.87 -21.44 15.67
CA ASN A 430 3.88 -21.56 14.21
C ASN A 430 2.73 -20.77 13.58
N ILE A 431 2.90 -20.28 12.36
CA ILE A 431 1.80 -19.68 11.60
C ILE A 431 1.09 -20.77 10.80
N ILE A 432 -0.22 -20.86 10.99
CA ILE A 432 -1.10 -21.71 10.20
C ILE A 432 -1.42 -20.99 8.88
N GLY A 433 -1.36 -21.71 7.75
CA GLY A 433 -1.71 -21.15 6.43
C GLY A 433 -0.77 -20.05 5.94
N GLY A 434 0.54 -20.17 6.24
CA GLY A 434 1.55 -19.26 5.70
C GLY A 434 1.50 -19.21 4.17
N GLU A 435 1.65 -20.39 3.55
CA GLU A 435 1.62 -20.62 2.10
C GLU A 435 0.26 -21.13 1.60
N ASP A 436 -0.42 -22.00 2.35
CA ASP A 436 -1.70 -22.59 1.95
C ASP A 436 -2.91 -21.78 2.42
N ASP A 437 -3.98 -21.76 1.61
CA ASP A 437 -5.24 -21.07 1.94
C ASP A 437 -6.21 -21.99 2.70
N VAL A 438 -6.00 -22.08 4.01
CA VAL A 438 -6.80 -22.94 4.92
C VAL A 438 -8.30 -22.65 4.84
N LEU A 439 -8.68 -21.37 4.63
CA LEU A 439 -10.10 -20.99 4.55
C LEU A 439 -10.72 -21.33 3.20
N TYR A 440 -9.92 -21.35 2.12
CA TYR A 440 -10.36 -21.85 0.82
C TYR A 440 -10.66 -23.35 0.87
N ASP A 441 -9.80 -24.13 1.52
CA ASP A 441 -9.96 -25.58 1.63
C ASP A 441 -11.17 -25.96 2.50
N LEU A 442 -11.38 -25.27 3.62
CA LEU A 442 -12.60 -25.42 4.44
C LEU A 442 -13.87 -25.02 3.69
N GLY A 443 -13.75 -24.15 2.69
CA GLY A 443 -14.84 -23.77 1.80
C GLY A 443 -15.14 -24.78 0.70
N ASP A 444 -14.55 -25.99 0.71
CA ASP A 444 -14.75 -26.96 -0.37
C ASP A 444 -16.22 -27.36 -0.58
N ILE A 445 -16.58 -27.41 -1.86
CA ILE A 445 -17.96 -27.44 -2.36
C ILE A 445 -18.44 -28.89 -2.53
N SER A 446 -17.53 -29.87 -2.36
CA SER A 446 -17.82 -31.31 -2.42
C SER A 446 -18.90 -31.76 -1.41
N GLN A 447 -19.27 -30.91 -0.44
CA GLN A 447 -20.40 -31.09 0.49
C GLN A 447 -21.25 -29.81 0.67
N ALA A 448 -21.65 -29.12 -0.41
CA ALA A 448 -22.51 -27.93 -0.29
C ALA A 448 -23.88 -28.27 0.35
N GLY A 449 -24.05 -27.88 1.62
CA GLY A 449 -25.28 -28.03 2.39
C GLY A 449 -26.24 -26.83 2.26
N PRO A 450 -27.44 -26.89 2.88
CA PRO A 450 -28.45 -25.83 2.83
C PRO A 450 -27.97 -24.47 3.40
N GLN A 451 -26.91 -24.46 4.22
CA GLN A 451 -26.35 -23.26 4.85
C GLN A 451 -25.70 -22.30 3.84
N TYR A 452 -25.15 -22.80 2.74
CA TYR A 452 -24.69 -21.96 1.61
C TYR A 452 -25.86 -21.16 1.03
N ALA A 453 -26.99 -21.82 0.75
CA ALA A 453 -28.17 -21.18 0.16
C ALA A 453 -28.78 -20.14 1.11
N ALA A 454 -28.79 -20.41 2.41
CA ALA A 454 -29.22 -19.45 3.43
C ALA A 454 -28.33 -18.19 3.48
N SER A 455 -27.03 -18.35 3.26
CA SER A 455 -26.07 -17.24 3.18
C SER A 455 -26.26 -16.43 1.90
N GLU A 456 -26.43 -17.10 0.76
CA GLU A 456 -26.69 -16.44 -0.54
C GLU A 456 -28.01 -15.66 -0.55
N ALA A 457 -29.06 -16.19 0.08
CA ALA A 457 -30.38 -15.54 0.17
C ALA A 457 -30.36 -14.19 0.90
N ARG A 458 -29.33 -13.92 1.73
CA ARG A 458 -29.17 -12.66 2.46
C ARG A 458 -28.51 -11.55 1.64
N ILE A 459 -28.00 -11.87 0.44
CA ILE A 459 -27.34 -10.91 -0.44
C ILE A 459 -28.39 -9.99 -1.07
N LEU A 460 -28.21 -8.69 -0.91
CA LEU A 460 -29.02 -7.68 -1.58
C LEU A 460 -28.72 -7.69 -3.09
N SER A 461 -29.73 -7.94 -3.91
CA SER A 461 -29.61 -8.10 -5.36
C SER A 461 -30.75 -7.43 -6.13
N GLY A 462 -30.66 -7.43 -7.47
CA GLY A 462 -31.70 -6.92 -8.37
C GLY A 462 -32.08 -5.44 -8.15
N ILE A 463 -33.37 -5.13 -8.26
CA ILE A 463 -33.92 -3.77 -8.10
C ILE A 463 -33.68 -3.23 -6.69
N ALA A 464 -33.73 -4.09 -5.66
CA ALA A 464 -33.50 -3.68 -4.28
C ALA A 464 -32.06 -3.15 -4.07
N PHE A 465 -31.07 -3.77 -4.71
CA PHE A 465 -29.69 -3.28 -4.74
C PHE A 465 -29.57 -1.92 -5.43
N ILE A 466 -30.22 -1.74 -6.59
CA ILE A 466 -30.22 -0.45 -7.32
C ILE A 466 -30.80 0.66 -6.45
N LEU A 467 -31.95 0.42 -5.80
CA LEU A 467 -32.58 1.39 -4.89
C LEU A 467 -31.70 1.69 -3.67
N PHE A 468 -30.96 0.71 -3.15
CA PHE A 468 -29.98 0.92 -2.10
C PHE A 468 -28.86 1.86 -2.57
N VAL A 469 -28.28 1.62 -3.75
CA VAL A 469 -27.20 2.46 -4.31
C VAL A 469 -27.69 3.89 -4.53
N ILE A 470 -28.86 4.09 -5.15
CA ILE A 470 -29.43 5.43 -5.37
C ILE A 470 -29.60 6.18 -4.05
N ARG A 471 -30.16 5.52 -3.02
CA ARG A 471 -30.33 6.12 -1.69
C ARG A 471 -29.00 6.42 -1.01
N MET A 472 -28.02 5.53 -1.13
CA MET A 472 -26.67 5.74 -0.58
C MET A 472 -26.01 6.96 -1.23
N LEU A 473 -26.09 7.09 -2.57
CA LEU A 473 -25.57 8.25 -3.30
C LEU A 473 -26.30 9.54 -2.91
N TRP A 474 -27.63 9.51 -2.79
CA TRP A 474 -28.41 10.65 -2.30
C TRP A 474 -27.97 11.09 -0.90
N ILE A 475 -27.73 10.15 0.02
CA ILE A 475 -27.23 10.47 1.37
C ILE A 475 -25.82 11.07 1.30
N ILE A 476 -24.93 10.54 0.46
CA ILE A 476 -23.57 11.09 0.28
C ILE A 476 -23.63 12.52 -0.25
N LEU A 477 -24.51 12.80 -1.23
CA LEU A 477 -24.68 14.13 -1.82
C LEU A 477 -25.31 15.13 -0.84
N THR A 478 -26.32 14.71 -0.06
CA THR A 478 -27.06 15.60 0.85
C THR A 478 -26.43 15.75 2.23
N GLN A 479 -25.59 14.78 2.65
CA GLN A 479 -24.90 14.78 3.94
C GLN A 479 -23.43 14.40 3.73
N PRO A 480 -22.62 15.20 3.01
CA PRO A 480 -21.26 14.82 2.63
C PRO A 480 -20.34 14.61 3.83
N THR A 481 -20.53 15.37 4.90
CA THR A 481 -19.66 15.33 6.10
C THR A 481 -19.95 14.12 6.98
N VAL A 482 -18.88 13.41 7.34
CA VAL A 482 -18.86 12.33 8.33
C VAL A 482 -17.73 12.63 9.31
N GLU A 483 -18.03 12.59 10.59
CA GLU A 483 -17.05 12.79 11.65
C GLU A 483 -16.73 11.45 12.30
N SER A 484 -15.46 11.20 12.52
CA SER A 484 -15.00 10.14 13.43
C SER A 484 -14.89 10.72 14.83
N ARG A 485 -15.50 10.08 15.83
CA ARG A 485 -15.31 10.42 17.24
C ARG A 485 -15.14 9.17 18.08
N ILE A 486 -14.36 9.29 19.14
CA ILE A 486 -14.16 8.27 20.19
C ILE A 486 -15.15 8.58 21.31
N ILE A 487 -15.77 7.55 21.87
CA ILE A 487 -16.70 7.65 23.00
C ILE A 487 -16.10 6.86 24.17
N CYS A 488 -16.12 7.45 25.36
CA CYS A 488 -15.85 6.79 26.63
C CYS A 488 -17.17 6.63 27.39
N LEU A 489 -17.54 5.38 27.70
CA LEU A 489 -18.67 5.06 28.57
C LEU A 489 -18.13 4.53 29.90
N PRO A 490 -18.36 5.23 31.04
CA PRO A 490 -17.91 4.78 32.34
C PRO A 490 -18.48 3.41 32.72
N LYS A 491 -17.73 2.62 33.50
CA LYS A 491 -18.15 1.29 33.96
C LYS A 491 -19.56 1.29 34.53
N ASP A 492 -19.84 2.16 35.50
CA ASP A 492 -21.13 2.20 36.21
C ASP A 492 -22.30 2.52 35.28
N VAL A 493 -22.05 3.34 34.25
CA VAL A 493 -23.07 3.67 33.23
C VAL A 493 -23.41 2.45 32.39
N VAL A 494 -22.38 1.71 31.95
CA VAL A 494 -22.57 0.49 31.16
C VAL A 494 -23.23 -0.60 32.00
N ASP A 495 -22.86 -0.75 33.27
CA ASP A 495 -23.47 -1.72 34.18
C ASP A 495 -24.96 -1.42 34.37
N LYS A 496 -25.35 -0.16 34.61
CA LYS A 496 -26.77 0.24 34.68
C LYS A 496 -27.51 -0.03 33.37
N LEU A 497 -26.90 0.28 32.22
CA LEU A 497 -27.48 0.04 30.90
C LEU A 497 -27.69 -1.46 30.64
N HIS A 498 -26.72 -2.29 31.04
CA HIS A 498 -26.78 -3.73 30.91
C HIS A 498 -27.84 -4.33 31.84
N GLN A 499 -27.93 -3.89 33.09
CA GLN A 499 -28.97 -4.32 34.04
C GLN A 499 -30.37 -3.97 33.54
N ARG A 500 -30.56 -2.77 32.98
CA ARG A 500 -31.83 -2.39 32.33
C ARG A 500 -32.18 -3.37 31.20
N ALA A 501 -31.23 -3.71 30.34
CA ALA A 501 -31.47 -4.66 29.25
C ALA A 501 -31.83 -6.06 29.77
N LEU A 502 -31.21 -6.54 30.85
CA LEU A 502 -31.55 -7.82 31.47
C LEU A 502 -32.95 -7.80 32.12
N GLN A 503 -33.30 -6.71 32.80
CA GLN A 503 -34.62 -6.54 33.42
C GLN A 503 -35.73 -6.53 32.36
N ASP A 504 -35.55 -5.76 31.28
CA ASP A 504 -36.46 -5.71 30.13
C ASP A 504 -36.72 -7.11 29.54
N ILE A 505 -35.68 -7.94 29.43
CA ILE A 505 -35.79 -9.31 28.91
C ILE A 505 -36.59 -10.21 29.85
N LYS A 506 -36.31 -10.11 31.16
CA LYS A 506 -36.97 -10.92 32.18
C LYS A 506 -38.48 -10.65 32.24
N GLU A 507 -38.88 -9.38 32.12
CA GLU A 507 -40.28 -8.98 32.11
C GLU A 507 -41.01 -9.52 30.87
N GLU A 508 -40.38 -9.50 29.69
CA GLU A 508 -41.00 -10.00 28.45
C GLU A 508 -41.02 -11.54 28.32
N ASN A 509 -40.11 -12.27 28.99
CA ASN A 509 -39.90 -13.71 28.78
C ASN A 509 -40.22 -14.57 30.02
N SER A 510 -41.19 -14.16 30.83
CA SER A 510 -41.64 -14.92 32.01
C SER A 510 -42.12 -16.33 31.62
N GLY A 511 -41.24 -17.34 31.69
CA GLY A 511 -41.57 -18.76 31.48
C GLY A 511 -40.77 -19.52 30.40
N HIS A 512 -39.72 -18.95 29.80
CA HIS A 512 -38.81 -19.65 28.87
C HIS A 512 -37.36 -19.64 29.41
N ASP A 513 -36.47 -20.43 28.81
CA ASP A 513 -35.02 -20.46 29.11
C ASP A 513 -34.46 -19.05 29.31
N ASP A 514 -33.74 -18.81 30.41
CA ASP A 514 -33.28 -17.49 30.88
C ASP A 514 -32.41 -16.76 29.82
N PRO A 515 -33.00 -15.87 28.98
CA PRO A 515 -32.29 -15.29 27.85
C PRO A 515 -31.34 -14.20 28.37
N TRP A 516 -30.10 -14.20 27.88
CA TRP A 516 -29.09 -13.25 28.35
C TRP A 516 -28.53 -12.39 27.23
N VAL A 517 -28.06 -11.19 27.57
CA VAL A 517 -27.31 -10.29 26.70
C VAL A 517 -26.02 -9.84 27.36
N SER A 518 -25.00 -9.50 26.58
CA SER A 518 -23.73 -8.96 27.07
C SER A 518 -23.79 -7.43 27.25
N PRO A 519 -22.86 -6.82 28.01
CA PRO A 519 -22.74 -5.37 28.06
C PRO A 519 -22.57 -4.73 26.68
N SER A 520 -21.82 -5.38 25.77
CA SER A 520 -21.69 -4.89 24.39
C SER A 520 -23.00 -4.94 23.60
N ASP A 521 -23.86 -5.94 23.83
CA ASP A 521 -25.17 -6.02 23.18
C ASP A 521 -26.05 -4.85 23.63
N ALA A 522 -26.00 -4.48 24.92
CA ALA A 522 -26.72 -3.33 25.47
C ALA A 522 -26.18 -2.00 24.91
N ILE A 523 -24.86 -1.82 24.82
CA ILE A 523 -24.21 -0.64 24.20
C ILE A 523 -24.63 -0.51 22.73
N LEU A 524 -24.55 -1.61 21.96
CA LEU A 524 -24.94 -1.59 20.55
C LEU A 524 -26.42 -1.30 20.37
N ALA A 525 -27.29 -1.84 21.24
CA ALA A 525 -28.71 -1.55 21.20
C ALA A 525 -28.98 -0.05 21.42
N TRP A 526 -28.37 0.54 22.45
CA TRP A 526 -28.48 1.97 22.75
C TRP A 526 -27.96 2.84 21.60
N LEU A 527 -26.75 2.59 21.11
CA LEU A 527 -26.17 3.35 19.99
C LEU A 527 -27.03 3.24 18.73
N THR A 528 -27.49 2.03 18.40
CA THR A 528 -28.33 1.82 17.21
C THR A 528 -29.61 2.64 17.29
N ARG A 529 -30.23 2.77 18.46
CA ARG A 529 -31.40 3.64 18.68
C ARG A 529 -31.07 5.11 18.50
N ALA A 530 -29.92 5.58 19.00
CA ALA A 530 -29.47 6.96 18.80
C ALA A 530 -29.24 7.32 17.31
N LEU A 531 -29.01 6.31 16.44
CA LEU A 531 -28.87 6.52 15.00
C LEU A 531 -30.21 6.65 14.25
N VAL A 532 -31.33 6.29 14.87
CA VAL A 532 -32.68 6.37 14.30
C VAL A 532 -33.24 7.77 14.53
N ASP A 533 -34.06 8.27 13.59
CA ASP A 533 -34.77 9.55 13.76
C ASP A 533 -36.12 9.31 14.40
N PRO A 534 -36.36 9.73 15.66
CA PRO A 534 -37.63 9.50 16.33
C PRO A 534 -38.78 10.30 15.68
N SER A 535 -38.48 11.37 14.92
CA SER A 535 -39.48 12.16 14.19
C SER A 535 -39.97 11.50 12.89
N LYS A 536 -39.38 10.37 12.49
CA LYS A 536 -39.72 9.65 11.26
C LYS A 536 -40.01 8.19 11.59
N ALA A 537 -40.80 7.54 10.74
CA ALA A 537 -40.92 6.09 10.80
C ALA A 537 -39.52 5.47 10.64
N PRO A 538 -39.04 4.65 11.60
CA PRO A 538 -37.75 4.00 11.48
C PRO A 538 -37.74 3.10 10.25
N ARG A 539 -36.65 3.12 9.49
CA ARG A 539 -36.38 2.03 8.54
C ARG A 539 -35.75 0.87 9.30
N PRO A 540 -35.92 -0.38 8.82
CA PRO A 540 -35.13 -1.50 9.35
C PRO A 540 -33.63 -1.20 9.27
N ILE A 541 -32.86 -1.77 10.19
CA ILE A 541 -31.39 -1.68 10.18
C ILE A 541 -30.85 -3.08 9.90
N SER A 542 -30.06 -3.21 8.83
CA SER A 542 -29.22 -4.39 8.61
C SER A 542 -27.90 -4.16 9.31
N MET A 543 -27.72 -4.82 10.45
CA MET A 543 -26.51 -4.83 11.23
C MET A 543 -25.56 -5.91 10.71
N THR A 544 -24.36 -5.51 10.31
CA THR A 544 -23.29 -6.41 9.88
C THR A 544 -22.16 -6.38 10.91
N THR A 545 -21.74 -7.55 11.39
CA THR A 545 -20.65 -7.66 12.39
C THR A 545 -19.63 -8.68 11.93
N PRO A 546 -18.33 -8.34 11.83
CA PRO A 546 -17.27 -9.32 11.63
C PRO A 546 -17.24 -10.38 12.72
N ILE A 547 -17.07 -11.63 12.32
CA ILE A 547 -16.97 -12.81 13.15
C ILE A 547 -15.53 -13.31 13.07
N ASP A 548 -14.91 -13.44 14.25
CA ASP A 548 -13.73 -14.27 14.41
C ASP A 548 -14.17 -15.72 14.61
N ALA A 549 -13.85 -16.56 13.63
CA ALA A 549 -14.19 -17.98 13.60
C ALA A 549 -13.02 -18.90 13.98
N ARG A 550 -11.85 -18.37 14.36
CA ARG A 550 -10.65 -19.17 14.70
C ARG A 550 -10.95 -20.19 15.80
N THR A 551 -11.67 -19.76 16.84
CA THR A 551 -12.07 -20.62 17.96
C THR A 551 -13.38 -21.37 17.69
N ARG A 552 -13.90 -21.39 16.46
CA ARG A 552 -15.18 -22.02 16.09
C ARG A 552 -15.05 -23.03 14.95
N LEU A 553 -13.96 -22.95 14.19
CA LEU A 553 -13.61 -23.90 13.15
C LEU A 553 -12.75 -25.00 13.78
N SER A 554 -13.26 -26.23 13.83
CA SER A 554 -12.61 -27.40 14.43
C SER A 554 -11.20 -27.66 13.87
N HIS A 555 -11.00 -27.38 12.58
CA HIS A 555 -9.71 -27.50 11.91
C HIS A 555 -8.64 -26.53 12.44
N LEU A 556 -9.04 -25.37 12.96
CA LEU A 556 -8.13 -24.38 13.54
C LEU A 556 -7.96 -24.54 15.06
N GLN A 557 -8.97 -25.07 15.75
CA GLN A 557 -8.89 -25.30 17.20
C GLN A 557 -7.82 -26.34 17.58
N ASN A 558 -7.61 -27.35 16.73
CA ASN A 558 -6.72 -28.48 17.01
C ASN A 558 -5.35 -28.35 16.30
N ALA A 559 -5.12 -27.24 15.61
CA ALA A 559 -3.88 -27.03 14.87
C ALA A 559 -2.76 -26.54 15.80
N ASP A 560 -1.54 -27.00 15.55
CA ASP A 560 -0.34 -26.50 16.23
C ASP A 560 0.08 -25.16 15.63
N GLY A 561 -0.38 -24.06 16.23
CA GLY A 561 0.00 -22.70 15.83
C GLY A 561 -1.13 -21.69 15.91
N VAL A 562 -0.96 -20.57 15.20
CA VAL A 562 -1.91 -19.46 15.13
C VAL A 562 -2.20 -19.06 13.69
N TYR A 563 -3.47 -18.80 13.37
CA TYR A 563 -3.88 -18.27 12.08
C TYR A 563 -3.86 -16.73 12.12
N VAL A 564 -2.83 -16.11 11.55
CA VAL A 564 -2.63 -14.64 11.66
C VAL A 564 -3.36 -13.85 10.57
N GLN A 565 -3.69 -14.45 9.43
CA GLN A 565 -4.24 -13.78 8.25
C GLN A 565 -5.68 -13.32 8.50
N ASN A 566 -6.32 -12.62 7.55
CA ASN A 566 -7.68 -12.12 7.79
C ASN A 566 -8.71 -13.25 7.92
N MET A 567 -9.60 -13.11 8.91
CA MET A 567 -10.81 -13.89 9.05
C MET A 567 -11.98 -12.97 9.38
N ILE A 568 -12.65 -12.51 8.34
CA ILE A 568 -13.70 -11.48 8.44
C ILE A 568 -14.97 -12.05 7.82
N LEU A 569 -15.52 -13.09 8.44
CA LEU A 569 -16.85 -13.60 8.09
C LEU A 569 -17.88 -12.62 8.65
N GLY A 570 -18.91 -12.25 7.88
CA GLY A 570 -19.91 -11.29 8.36
C GLY A 570 -21.12 -12.02 8.96
N SER A 571 -21.56 -11.63 10.15
CA SER A 571 -22.91 -11.93 10.62
C SER A 571 -23.86 -10.84 10.13
N PHE A 572 -25.09 -11.21 9.79
CA PHE A 572 -26.12 -10.28 9.32
C PHE A 572 -27.37 -10.39 10.15
N VAL A 573 -27.78 -9.30 10.80
CA VAL A 573 -28.98 -9.24 11.63
C VAL A 573 -29.85 -8.09 11.18
N ASN A 574 -31.12 -8.36 10.89
CA ASN A 574 -32.08 -7.34 10.50
C ASN A 574 -32.93 -6.94 11.71
N ILE A 575 -32.80 -5.70 12.14
CA ILE A 575 -33.56 -5.11 13.25
C ILE A 575 -34.73 -4.33 12.66
N VAL A 576 -35.96 -4.67 13.03
CA VAL A 576 -37.17 -4.09 12.43
C VAL A 576 -37.68 -2.89 13.23
N PRO A 577 -38.51 -2.01 12.65
CA PRO A 577 -38.97 -0.79 13.31
C PRO A 577 -39.65 -1.01 14.67
N ASN A 578 -40.32 -2.14 14.87
CA ASN A 578 -40.95 -2.49 16.14
C ASN A 578 -39.93 -2.76 17.26
N ASP A 579 -38.73 -3.22 16.94
CA ASP A 579 -37.68 -3.50 17.93
C ASP A 579 -37.10 -2.21 18.53
N PHE A 580 -37.15 -1.10 17.78
CA PHE A 580 -36.73 0.22 18.29
C PHE A 580 -37.77 0.87 19.21
N ARG A 581 -39.05 0.49 19.07
CA ARG A 581 -40.16 1.02 19.88
C ARG A 581 -40.33 0.29 21.20
N GLY A 582 -39.81 -0.94 21.31
CA GLY A 582 -39.89 -1.75 22.52
C GLY A 582 -38.78 -1.46 23.54
N PRO A 583 -38.75 -2.21 24.66
CA PRO A 583 -37.71 -2.14 25.67
C PRO A 583 -36.30 -2.38 25.09
N LEU A 584 -35.26 -1.84 25.73
CA LEU A 584 -33.86 -1.94 25.27
C LEU A 584 -33.42 -3.40 25.17
N GLY A 585 -33.78 -4.19 26.18
CA GLY A 585 -33.46 -5.61 26.25
C GLY A 585 -33.94 -6.40 25.04
N LYS A 586 -35.14 -6.09 24.52
CA LYS A 586 -35.71 -6.77 23.35
C LYS A 586 -34.82 -6.62 22.11
N GLN A 587 -34.40 -5.41 21.78
CA GLN A 587 -33.52 -5.19 20.63
C GLN A 587 -32.14 -5.82 20.82
N ALA A 588 -31.59 -5.71 22.05
CA ALA A 588 -30.31 -6.34 22.38
C ALA A 588 -30.37 -7.86 22.19
N LEU A 589 -31.47 -8.48 22.62
CA LEU A 589 -31.70 -9.92 22.48
C LEU A 589 -31.86 -10.35 21.02
N VAL A 590 -32.63 -9.61 20.20
CA VAL A 590 -32.76 -9.86 18.75
C VAL A 590 -31.37 -9.82 18.07
N SER A 591 -30.58 -8.79 18.39
CA SER A 591 -29.23 -8.61 17.83
C SER A 591 -28.33 -9.80 18.17
N ARG A 592 -28.37 -10.23 19.45
CA ARG A 592 -27.58 -11.32 19.96
C ARG A 592 -27.99 -12.69 19.40
N GLN A 593 -29.28 -13.01 19.41
CA GLN A 593 -29.78 -14.28 18.88
C GLN A 593 -29.46 -14.42 17.40
N GLY A 594 -29.64 -13.35 16.62
CA GLY A 594 -29.27 -13.33 15.21
C GLY A 594 -27.77 -13.55 14.96
N LEU A 595 -26.90 -13.01 15.83
CA LEU A 595 -25.47 -13.29 15.78
C LEU A 595 -25.16 -14.75 16.14
N LEU A 596 -25.66 -15.25 17.27
CA LEU A 596 -25.37 -16.60 17.77
C LEU A 596 -25.75 -17.68 16.77
N GLN A 597 -26.91 -17.55 16.11
CA GLN A 597 -27.36 -18.47 15.06
C GLN A 597 -26.38 -18.59 13.88
N GLN A 598 -25.50 -17.61 13.68
CA GLN A 598 -24.51 -17.60 12.59
C GLN A 598 -23.12 -18.06 13.02
N LEU A 599 -22.91 -18.30 14.32
CA LEU A 599 -21.61 -18.74 14.85
C LEU A 599 -21.41 -20.26 14.81
N ASP A 600 -22.46 -21.02 14.48
CA ASP A 600 -22.35 -22.46 14.28
C ASP A 600 -21.40 -22.77 13.11
N GLU A 601 -20.54 -23.77 13.30
CA GLU A 601 -19.49 -24.13 12.35
C GLU A 601 -20.03 -24.37 10.93
N SER A 602 -21.17 -25.05 10.79
CA SER A 602 -21.81 -25.31 9.49
C SER A 602 -22.25 -24.02 8.78
N ASN A 603 -22.68 -22.99 9.52
CA ASN A 603 -23.03 -21.68 8.96
C ASN A 603 -21.78 -20.90 8.54
N LEU A 604 -20.70 -20.98 9.33
CA LEU A 604 -19.41 -20.38 8.99
C LEU A 604 -18.81 -21.00 7.72
N ILE A 605 -18.87 -22.33 7.59
CA ILE A 605 -18.49 -23.06 6.37
C ILE A 605 -19.37 -22.64 5.20
N GLY A 606 -20.68 -22.49 5.39
CA GLY A 606 -21.59 -22.00 4.35
C GLY A 606 -21.22 -20.61 3.81
N ILE A 607 -20.77 -19.70 4.68
CA ILE A 607 -20.25 -18.38 4.28
C ILE A 607 -18.92 -18.52 3.53
N LEU A 608 -18.01 -19.39 3.98
CA LEU A 608 -16.75 -19.66 3.28
C LEU A 608 -16.97 -20.21 1.87
N GLN A 609 -17.89 -21.17 1.70
CA GLN A 609 -18.32 -21.70 0.40
C GLN A 609 -18.83 -20.58 -0.53
N LEU A 610 -19.59 -19.62 0.02
CA LEU A 610 -20.04 -18.44 -0.73
C LEU A 610 -18.88 -17.55 -1.19
N PHE A 611 -17.91 -17.27 -0.31
CA PHE A 611 -16.72 -16.51 -0.69
C PHE A 611 -15.89 -17.26 -1.74
N ARG A 612 -15.71 -18.57 -1.61
CA ARG A 612 -14.98 -19.42 -2.56
C ARG A 612 -15.59 -19.40 -3.95
N LYS A 613 -16.90 -19.66 -4.06
CA LYS A 613 -17.59 -19.63 -5.36
C LYS A 613 -17.45 -18.28 -6.05
N ARG A 614 -17.51 -17.18 -5.29
CA ARG A 614 -17.31 -15.82 -5.82
C ARG A 614 -15.87 -15.58 -6.25
N TRP A 615 -14.92 -16.02 -5.43
CA TRP A 615 -13.49 -15.92 -5.69
C TRP A 615 -13.09 -16.67 -6.97
N ASP A 616 -13.59 -17.89 -7.17
CA ASP A 616 -13.29 -18.72 -8.33
C ASP A 616 -13.78 -18.11 -9.66
N VAL A 617 -14.82 -17.26 -9.62
CA VAL A 617 -15.31 -16.50 -10.80
C VAL A 617 -14.78 -15.05 -10.86
N GLY A 618 -13.73 -14.74 -10.10
CA GLY A 618 -13.07 -13.43 -10.11
C GLY A 618 -13.82 -12.30 -9.39
N LYS A 619 -14.86 -12.60 -8.60
CA LYS A 619 -15.64 -11.60 -7.86
C LYS A 619 -15.05 -11.35 -6.46
N THR A 620 -14.17 -10.35 -6.37
CA THR A 620 -13.49 -9.96 -5.11
C THR A 620 -14.25 -8.92 -4.27
N ARG A 621 -15.32 -8.31 -4.82
CA ARG A 621 -16.17 -7.37 -4.07
C ARG A 621 -17.02 -8.13 -3.04
N ALA A 622 -16.92 -7.71 -1.78
CA ALA A 622 -17.77 -8.21 -0.71
C ALA A 622 -19.26 -8.03 -1.09
N PRO A 623 -20.11 -9.06 -0.92
CA PRO A 623 -21.54 -8.89 -1.10
C PRO A 623 -22.08 -7.89 -0.07
N ILE A 624 -23.11 -7.12 -0.46
CA ILE A 624 -23.88 -6.35 0.50
C ILE A 624 -24.98 -7.26 1.02
N PHE A 625 -24.89 -7.62 2.29
CA PHE A 625 -25.91 -8.40 2.96
C PHE A 625 -26.82 -7.45 3.74
N ALA A 626 -28.03 -7.26 3.24
CA ALA A 626 -28.98 -6.33 3.83
C ALA A 626 -30.40 -6.68 3.39
N ALA A 627 -31.36 -6.51 4.29
CA ALA A 627 -32.78 -6.60 3.94
C ALA A 627 -33.18 -5.44 3.01
N PRO A 628 -34.07 -5.66 2.02
CA PRO A 628 -34.57 -4.61 1.14
C PRO A 628 -35.13 -3.41 1.93
N GLY A 629 -34.72 -2.19 1.56
CA GLY A 629 -35.19 -0.95 2.20
C GLY A 629 -34.54 -0.61 3.55
N SER A 630 -33.70 -1.49 4.10
CA SER A 630 -32.99 -1.26 5.35
C SER A 630 -31.84 -0.26 5.21
N GLN A 631 -31.39 0.27 6.34
CA GLN A 631 -30.14 1.03 6.46
C GLN A 631 -29.02 0.09 6.91
N LEU A 632 -27.86 0.16 6.24
CA LEU A 632 -26.68 -0.60 6.65
C LEU A 632 -26.03 0.04 7.88
N LEU A 633 -25.74 -0.78 8.88
CA LEU A 633 -24.95 -0.47 10.07
C LEU A 633 -23.85 -1.51 10.19
N VAL A 634 -22.59 -1.09 10.13
CA VAL A 634 -21.47 -2.00 10.36
C VAL A 634 -21.03 -1.84 11.81
N THR A 635 -20.90 -2.94 12.53
CA THR A 635 -20.36 -2.93 13.89
C THR A 635 -19.10 -3.80 13.93
N ASN A 636 -18.18 -3.49 14.82
CA ASN A 636 -17.01 -4.31 15.08
C ASN A 636 -16.80 -4.36 16.59
N ASN A 637 -16.83 -5.56 17.17
CA ASN A 637 -16.67 -5.75 18.62
C ASN A 637 -15.35 -6.46 18.89
N ARG A 638 -14.39 -5.71 19.46
CA ARG A 638 -13.03 -6.21 19.72
C ARG A 638 -12.74 -6.48 21.19
N LEU A 639 -13.76 -6.54 22.05
CA LEU A 639 -13.58 -6.76 23.49
C LEU A 639 -12.89 -8.08 23.86
N LYS A 640 -12.87 -9.07 22.96
CA LYS A 640 -12.13 -10.33 23.17
C LYS A 640 -10.62 -10.18 22.99
N ILE A 641 -10.16 -9.10 22.37
CA ILE A 641 -8.75 -8.83 22.13
C ILE A 641 -8.21 -8.07 23.35
N ASP A 642 -7.47 -8.77 24.20
CA ASP A 642 -6.86 -8.20 25.39
C ASP A 642 -5.40 -7.78 25.14
N LEU A 643 -5.23 -6.60 24.55
CA LEU A 643 -3.89 -6.05 24.34
C LEU A 643 -3.18 -5.60 25.63
N PHE A 644 -3.93 -5.37 26.72
CA PHE A 644 -3.31 -5.03 28.00
C PHE A 644 -2.48 -6.18 28.56
N THR A 645 -2.90 -7.42 28.27
CA THR A 645 -2.14 -8.62 28.62
C THR A 645 -1.21 -9.07 27.48
N ALA A 646 -1.63 -8.95 26.22
CA ALA A 646 -0.82 -9.39 25.08
C ALA A 646 0.51 -8.62 24.94
N ALA A 647 0.49 -7.30 25.19
CA ALA A 647 1.68 -6.46 25.12
C ALA A 647 2.41 -6.47 26.46
N ASP A 648 3.35 -7.40 26.63
CA ASP A 648 4.18 -7.53 27.82
C ASP A 648 5.62 -7.09 27.51
N PHE A 649 5.84 -5.77 27.50
CA PHE A 649 7.12 -5.16 27.15
C PHE A 649 7.99 -4.86 28.38
N GLY A 650 7.75 -5.57 29.49
CA GLY A 650 8.55 -5.46 30.72
C GLY A 650 10.07 -5.49 30.48
N PRO A 651 10.61 -6.39 29.63
CA PRO A 651 12.04 -6.42 29.33
C PRO A 651 12.60 -5.18 28.65
N ALA A 652 11.75 -4.31 28.07
CA ALA A 652 12.15 -3.05 27.47
C ALA A 652 12.09 -1.85 28.43
N VAL A 653 11.61 -2.02 29.67
CA VAL A 653 11.46 -0.89 30.61
C VAL A 653 12.83 -0.34 31.01
N ILE A 654 13.09 0.92 30.69
CA ILE A 654 14.24 1.69 31.17
C ILE A 654 13.88 2.37 32.49
N GLN A 655 12.71 2.99 32.54
CA GLN A 655 12.20 3.68 33.73
C GLN A 655 10.73 3.31 33.93
N ALA A 656 10.43 2.67 35.06
CA ALA A 656 9.06 2.40 35.45
C ALA A 656 8.35 3.69 35.92
N SER A 657 7.04 3.75 35.70
CA SER A 657 6.17 4.79 36.22
C SER A 657 6.34 4.93 37.73
N LYS A 658 6.48 6.17 38.21
CA LYS A 658 6.53 6.49 39.65
C LYS A 658 5.14 6.58 40.29
N ASP A 659 4.07 6.43 39.50
CA ASP A 659 2.71 6.46 39.99
C ASP A 659 2.42 5.27 40.91
N GLN A 660 2.22 5.56 42.20
CA GLN A 660 1.91 4.56 43.22
C GLN A 660 0.50 3.97 43.06
N GLN A 661 -0.38 4.61 42.31
CA GLN A 661 -1.74 4.12 42.02
C GLN A 661 -1.84 3.38 40.68
N ARG A 662 -0.71 3.08 40.02
CA ARG A 662 -0.71 2.34 38.75
C ARG A 662 -1.46 1.00 38.88
N LYS A 663 -2.26 0.67 37.87
CA LYS A 663 -3.03 -0.59 37.80
C LYS A 663 -2.39 -1.64 36.88
N ASN A 664 -1.49 -1.22 35.99
CA ASN A 664 -0.78 -2.08 35.04
C ASN A 664 0.59 -2.51 35.59
N HIS A 665 1.07 -3.70 35.23
CA HIS A 665 2.46 -4.09 35.46
C HIS A 665 3.43 -3.25 34.58
N PRO A 666 4.69 -3.04 35.02
CA PRO A 666 5.71 -2.39 34.20
C PRO A 666 5.83 -3.00 32.80
N GLY A 667 5.81 -2.15 31.78
CA GLY A 667 5.89 -2.57 30.38
C GLY A 667 4.58 -3.07 29.78
N ARG A 668 3.45 -2.92 30.48
CA ARG A 668 2.11 -3.14 29.90
C ARG A 668 1.42 -1.81 29.59
N PRO A 669 0.63 -1.72 28.50
CA PRO A 669 0.00 -0.46 28.13
C PRO A 669 -1.08 -0.07 29.15
N VAL A 670 -1.34 1.23 29.26
CA VAL A 670 -2.45 1.80 30.03
C VAL A 670 -3.64 2.18 29.15
N HIS A 671 -3.41 2.34 27.85
CA HIS A 671 -4.45 2.64 26.87
C HIS A 671 -4.00 2.20 25.48
N HIS A 672 -4.96 1.87 24.61
CA HIS A 672 -4.68 1.61 23.21
C HIS A 672 -5.89 1.93 22.33
N TYR A 673 -5.63 2.32 21.08
CA TYR A 673 -6.67 2.55 20.09
C TYR A 673 -6.18 2.22 18.69
N ALA A 674 -7.12 1.85 17.82
CA ALA A 674 -6.83 1.59 16.41
C ALA A 674 -7.59 2.56 15.52
N SER A 675 -6.96 2.95 14.42
CA SER A 675 -7.48 3.92 13.48
C SER A 675 -7.16 3.50 12.03
N SER A 676 -7.98 3.94 11.07
CA SER A 676 -7.77 3.66 9.62
C SER A 676 -7.19 4.89 8.92
N LEU A 677 -5.95 4.88 8.45
CA LEU A 677 -5.24 6.07 7.92
C LEU A 677 -5.92 6.74 6.73
N ASN A 678 -6.73 6.01 5.97
CA ASN A 678 -7.45 6.53 4.82
C ASN A 678 -8.94 6.13 4.88
N PRO A 679 -9.75 6.77 5.74
CA PRO A 679 -11.17 6.45 5.84
C PRO A 679 -11.89 6.87 4.55
N GLY A 680 -12.42 5.89 3.80
CA GLY A 680 -13.16 6.18 2.57
C GLY A 680 -14.46 6.98 2.81
N ILE A 681 -14.88 7.77 1.82
CA ILE A 681 -16.10 8.61 1.87
C ILE A 681 -17.42 7.82 2.08
N THR A 682 -17.37 6.51 1.86
CA THR A 682 -18.48 5.58 2.04
C THR A 682 -18.55 5.02 3.46
N MET A 683 -17.53 5.21 4.30
CA MET A 683 -17.49 4.69 5.67
C MET A 683 -18.40 5.51 6.58
N ARG A 684 -19.64 5.05 6.72
CA ARG A 684 -20.76 5.70 7.42
C ARG A 684 -21.53 4.66 8.20
N ASN A 685 -22.13 5.06 9.32
CA ASN A 685 -22.85 4.12 10.21
C ASN A 685 -21.95 2.96 10.61
N PHE A 686 -20.77 3.30 11.12
CA PHE A 686 -19.81 2.33 11.59
C PHE A 686 -19.61 2.51 13.09
N ILE A 687 -19.75 1.44 13.86
CA ILE A 687 -19.48 1.40 15.31
C ILE A 687 -18.31 0.45 15.55
N ASN A 688 -17.30 0.89 16.28
CA ASN A 688 -16.19 0.04 16.70
C ASN A 688 -16.08 0.04 18.22
N ILE A 689 -16.31 -1.09 18.89
CA ILE A 689 -16.01 -1.24 20.31
C ILE A 689 -14.55 -1.67 20.41
N HIS A 690 -13.72 -0.77 20.96
CA HIS A 690 -12.27 -0.92 20.99
C HIS A 690 -11.81 -1.87 22.09
N THR A 691 -12.12 -1.53 23.33
CA THR A 691 -11.57 -2.17 24.51
C THR A 691 -12.35 -1.80 25.76
N ARG A 692 -12.11 -2.55 26.83
CA ARG A 692 -12.49 -2.19 28.20
C ARG A 692 -11.20 -1.90 28.96
N ASP A 693 -11.02 -0.67 29.42
CA ASP A 693 -9.78 -0.28 30.10
C ASP A 693 -9.62 -0.93 31.48
N LEU A 694 -8.49 -0.67 32.13
CA LEU A 694 -8.14 -1.22 33.45
C LEU A 694 -9.08 -0.77 34.58
N GLU A 695 -9.91 0.25 34.35
CA GLU A 695 -10.93 0.70 35.30
C GLU A 695 -12.33 0.17 34.96
N GLY A 696 -12.45 -0.55 33.85
CA GLY A 696 -13.70 -1.09 33.37
C GLY A 696 -14.50 -0.16 32.47
N ASN A 697 -13.96 1.00 32.07
CA ASN A 697 -14.63 1.90 31.13
C ASN A 697 -14.58 1.33 29.71
N TYR A 698 -15.64 1.55 28.96
CA TYR A 698 -15.76 1.08 27.58
C TYR A 698 -15.37 2.18 26.61
N TRP A 699 -14.41 1.84 25.75
CA TRP A 699 -13.94 2.73 24.69
C TRP A 699 -14.46 2.24 23.34
N LEU A 700 -15.05 3.15 22.58
CA LEU A 700 -15.58 2.85 21.25
C LEU A 700 -15.42 4.04 20.31
N SER A 701 -15.65 3.85 19.01
CA SER A 701 -15.69 4.94 18.03
C SER A 701 -16.84 4.78 17.05
N GLY A 702 -17.23 5.92 16.49
CA GLY A 702 -18.29 6.03 15.51
C GLY A 702 -17.83 6.76 14.25
N PHE A 703 -18.43 6.44 13.10
CA PHE A 703 -18.36 7.24 11.88
C PHE A 703 -19.77 7.66 11.49
N PHE A 704 -20.14 8.87 11.90
CA PHE A 704 -21.51 9.38 11.78
C PHE A 704 -21.55 10.79 11.22
N THR A 705 -22.71 11.17 10.68
CA THR A 705 -22.94 12.56 10.25
C THR A 705 -23.07 13.47 11.48
N PRO A 706 -22.79 14.77 11.38
CA PRO A 706 -22.90 15.70 12.52
C PRO A 706 -24.26 15.63 13.23
N ARG A 707 -25.35 15.47 12.45
CA ARG A 707 -26.71 15.30 12.98
C ARG A 707 -26.88 14.06 13.86
N LYS A 708 -26.22 12.95 13.51
CA LYS A 708 -26.25 11.73 14.32
C LYS A 708 -25.38 11.86 15.57
N TRP A 709 -24.26 12.58 15.49
CA TRP A 709 -23.46 12.92 16.67
C TRP A 709 -24.24 13.73 17.70
N SER A 710 -25.00 14.74 17.27
CA SER A 710 -25.89 15.50 18.17
C SER A 710 -26.85 14.61 18.96
N ARG A 711 -27.41 13.56 18.33
CA ARG A 711 -28.31 12.61 19.00
C ARG A 711 -27.60 11.70 19.98
N ILE A 712 -26.39 11.27 19.65
CA ILE A 712 -25.56 10.49 20.57
C ILE A 712 -25.23 11.33 21.81
N GLU A 713 -24.92 12.61 21.63
CA GLU A 713 -24.66 13.56 22.71
C GLU A 713 -25.91 13.84 23.56
N GLU A 714 -27.09 13.94 22.94
CA GLU A 714 -28.37 13.98 23.66
C GLU A 714 -28.58 12.70 24.48
N GLY A 715 -28.33 11.53 23.88
CA GLY A 715 -28.43 10.23 24.53
C GLY A 715 -27.46 10.05 25.72
N PHE A 716 -26.34 10.77 25.76
CA PHE A 716 -25.47 10.78 26.95
C PHE A 716 -26.16 11.34 28.19
N LYS A 717 -27.13 12.24 28.03
CA LYS A 717 -27.91 12.79 29.15
C LYS A 717 -28.88 11.75 29.72
N GLU A 718 -29.37 10.84 28.89
CA GLU A 718 -30.26 9.74 29.33
C GLU A 718 -29.51 8.64 30.09
N LEU A 719 -28.18 8.60 29.95
CA LEU A 719 -27.29 7.64 30.61
C LEU A 719 -26.70 8.16 31.94
N GLN A 720 -26.90 9.44 32.26
CA GLN A 720 -26.50 10.07 33.52
C GLN A 720 -27.61 9.89 34.56
#